data_AF-A0A972H1Q9-F1
#
_entry.id   AF-A0A972H1Q9-F1
#
_cell.length_a   1.000
_cell.length_b   1.000
_cell.length_c   1.000
_cell.angle_alpha   90.00
_cell.angle_beta   90.00
_cell.angle_gamma   90.00
#
_symmetry.space_group_name_H-M   'P 1'
#
loop_
_entity.id
_entity.type
_entity.pdbx_description
1 polymer ?
#
loop_
_entity_poly.entity_id
_entity_poly.type
_entity_poly.pdbx_seq_one_letter_code
_entity_poly.pdbx_strand_id
1 'polypeptide(L)'
;MSIKNEYRIISVRRSGQHAVINWLCRQLNGNTRFFNDVDPGVRLVDLLQRESSFDKCFLDGVELDSQVGDDRIDNLVYNHEDVLLDEIGDIDGAFLSGCCNESFSGTTIIVVRDFANVFASRYFFEMQMPGNAKRWKWDDVDLWMNHASMMSKLQQKSGSVVVINMQNWTYNTDYRKKIADQLSINFTDAGYNEVGHIGSTFDGDAQSMRLDERWKKVIEMPGYRSLFDNVGAVKLNDSIFGVTPAVQYIGEVSCSNKVVCKEDLGLLLQNKRFQEARNIGVQLIHETPGDGEVWFMLAAINASMELFDDTIACCKRVLEIYPAHFQSMYNLAIALQYVNGYSEALFYWEKLREITPQDPNVLASITLCLNKVDRFDEAIALCADALKIYPQHYHLNNNLGLAFFSIKSFSSAIKCFNQAVSSGQDNGQALSNIGLCHIEEEDYESASACFKSALKKNADLLDSRLGLIRSFKFSGDYTTAKKYALELLHDKPDLAEVHEELGIILVEMDDLFGAIHSFQKALSLAPGNVQYLSHLGNTLFFSGQHDQSRECYEQAICLSPEYAQAHWHYSWVLLLNGEYEKGWCEYEWRFEAGVAHRYQLTQPEWNGEVMEGGRILLYCEQGFGDAIQFVRYARLVKEKGFYIIIECRKELLRIFENCSFIDEVLIEGGAPPCFDVHYPLLSLPALLKLNAPAQLTSSPYISCINSPCILPKVKNKEVNLRIGITWQGNPGFKWNHWRSCSLDMFKPIIENDLVQTYSLQKGVAVEQLPDHDWVDQLIDLGSGFNDFADTAAAMQALDIIITTDTSVAHLAGALGCETWILLSTVPDWRWLKTGESSIWYPNVRLFRQTNEGDWDSVMQAVYTAIQERIYR
;
A
#
# COMPACT_ATOMS: atom_id res chain seq x y z
N MET A 1 8.96 32.17 0.79
CA MET A 1 9.78 32.10 -0.43
C MET A 1 11.18 31.59 -0.06
N SER A 2 11.47 30.31 -0.24
CA SER A 2 12.85 29.84 -0.40
C SER A 2 12.90 29.02 -1.70
N ILE A 3 13.77 29.45 -2.60
CA ILE A 3 13.86 28.98 -3.99
C ILE A 3 14.89 27.86 -3.99
N LYS A 4 14.46 26.61 -4.20
CA LYS A 4 15.37 25.48 -4.43
C LYS A 4 16.00 25.64 -5.81
N ASN A 5 17.33 25.62 -5.87
CA ASN A 5 18.11 25.64 -7.11
C ASN A 5 18.04 24.26 -7.78
N GLU A 6 17.38 24.14 -8.93
CA GLU A 6 17.44 22.93 -9.75
C GLU A 6 18.55 23.03 -10.81
N TYR A 7 19.42 22.03 -10.84
CA TYR A 7 20.35 21.77 -11.94
C TYR A 7 19.79 20.63 -12.81
N ARG A 8 19.84 20.78 -14.13
CA ARG A 8 19.44 19.71 -15.07
C ARG A 8 20.59 19.39 -16.04
N ILE A 9 20.86 18.10 -16.18
CA ILE A 9 21.84 17.55 -17.15
C ILE A 9 21.11 17.34 -18.48
N ILE A 10 21.59 17.99 -19.53
CA ILE A 10 20.88 18.04 -20.83
C ILE A 10 21.47 17.07 -21.86
N SER A 11 22.77 16.76 -21.79
CA SER A 11 23.35 15.70 -22.64
C SER A 11 24.62 15.09 -22.04
N VAL A 12 24.76 13.78 -22.23
CA VAL A 12 25.95 13.00 -21.87
C VAL A 12 26.41 12.25 -23.11
N ARG A 13 27.71 12.30 -23.43
CA ARG A 13 28.30 11.48 -24.50
C ARG A 13 29.24 10.45 -23.89
N ARG A 14 29.10 9.21 -24.32
CA ARG A 14 29.99 8.11 -23.91
C ARG A 14 31.18 8.05 -24.85
N SER A 15 32.38 8.07 -24.31
CA SER A 15 33.63 7.90 -25.07
C SER A 15 34.42 6.77 -24.41
N GLY A 16 34.28 5.56 -24.94
CA GLY A 16 34.85 4.34 -24.32
C GLY A 16 34.19 4.01 -22.97
N GLN A 17 34.98 3.62 -21.97
CA GLN A 17 34.48 3.21 -20.64
C GLN A 17 34.00 4.39 -19.75
N HIS A 18 33.94 5.62 -20.25
CA HIS A 18 33.57 6.80 -19.46
C HIS A 18 32.49 7.66 -20.12
N ALA A 19 31.69 8.32 -19.27
CA ALA A 19 30.63 9.25 -19.66
C ALA A 19 31.05 10.70 -19.34
N VAL A 20 30.92 11.61 -20.31
CA VAL A 20 31.27 13.03 -20.17
C VAL A 20 30.03 13.90 -20.41
N ILE A 21 29.78 14.84 -19.49
CA ILE A 21 28.64 15.77 -19.56
C ILE A 21 29.03 16.99 -20.40
N ASN A 22 28.32 17.23 -21.50
CA ASN A 22 28.66 18.35 -22.40
C ASN A 22 27.92 19.65 -22.04
N TRP A 23 26.73 19.58 -21.44
CA TRP A 23 25.91 20.76 -21.14
C TRP A 23 25.23 20.65 -19.78
N LEU A 24 25.54 21.60 -18.90
CA LEU A 24 24.90 21.78 -17.60
C LEU A 24 24.10 23.07 -17.60
N CYS A 25 22.83 23.00 -17.19
CA CYS A 25 21.97 24.18 -17.08
C CYS A 25 21.55 24.38 -15.62
N ARG A 26 21.65 25.63 -15.15
CA ARG A 26 21.10 26.09 -13.87
C ARG A 26 19.97 27.06 -14.14
N GLN A 27 18.78 26.81 -13.61
CA GLN A 27 17.71 27.80 -13.63
C GLN A 27 17.73 28.64 -12.35
N LEU A 28 17.82 29.95 -12.51
CA LEU A 28 17.70 30.94 -11.45
C LEU A 28 16.63 31.94 -11.88
N ASN A 29 15.53 32.03 -11.13
CA ASN A 29 14.47 33.04 -11.30
C ASN A 29 14.05 33.28 -12.77
N GLY A 30 13.76 32.22 -13.52
CA GLY A 30 13.22 32.30 -14.88
C GLY A 30 14.23 32.65 -15.98
N ASN A 31 15.53 32.77 -15.69
CA ASN A 31 16.58 32.91 -16.72
C ASN A 31 17.47 31.67 -16.79
N THR A 32 17.66 31.16 -18.01
CA THR A 32 18.51 30.00 -18.33
C THR A 32 19.93 30.48 -18.68
N ARG A 33 20.95 30.04 -17.91
CA ARG A 33 22.37 30.23 -18.27
C ARG A 33 23.00 28.90 -18.65
N PHE A 34 23.68 28.89 -19.79
CA PHE A 34 24.46 27.74 -20.30
C PHE A 34 25.93 27.92 -19.95
N PHE A 35 26.55 26.87 -19.38
CA PHE A 35 27.99 26.82 -19.18
C PHE A 35 28.62 26.15 -20.39
N ASN A 36 29.29 26.94 -21.23
CA ASN A 36 30.17 26.45 -22.29
C ASN A 36 31.61 26.57 -21.77
N ASP A 37 32.41 25.53 -22.03
CA ASP A 37 33.80 25.31 -21.59
C ASP A 37 33.97 24.68 -20.21
N VAL A 38 33.85 23.33 -20.19
CA VAL A 38 34.50 22.49 -19.19
C VAL A 38 35.67 21.80 -19.88
N ASP A 39 36.88 22.04 -19.36
CA ASP A 39 38.15 21.52 -19.87
C ASP A 39 38.09 19.97 -20.00
N PRO A 40 38.50 19.37 -21.15
CA PRO A 40 38.36 17.94 -21.37
C PRO A 40 39.38 17.17 -20.54
N GLY A 41 38.98 16.80 -19.31
CA GLY A 41 39.83 16.01 -18.42
C GLY A 41 39.39 15.92 -16.96
N VAL A 42 38.38 16.67 -16.52
CA VAL A 42 37.93 16.64 -15.12
C VAL A 42 36.83 15.60 -14.91
N ARG A 43 37.03 14.65 -13.98
CA ARG A 43 36.04 13.63 -13.64
C ARG A 43 34.93 14.25 -12.77
N LEU A 44 33.68 13.83 -13.01
CA LEU A 44 32.49 14.34 -12.30
C LEU A 44 32.59 14.22 -10.77
N VAL A 45 33.27 13.18 -10.30
CA VAL A 45 33.53 12.92 -8.87
C VAL A 45 34.40 14.02 -8.24
N ASP A 46 35.35 14.58 -8.99
CA ASP A 46 36.29 15.60 -8.49
C ASP A 46 35.64 17.00 -8.42
N LEU A 47 34.61 17.24 -9.24
CA LEU A 47 33.79 18.46 -9.20
C LEU A 47 32.84 18.46 -8.00
N LEU A 48 32.26 17.30 -7.67
CA LEU A 48 31.33 17.14 -6.55
C LEU A 48 32.02 17.17 -5.17
N GLN A 49 33.32 16.92 -5.10
CA GLN A 49 34.10 16.98 -3.85
C GLN A 49 34.61 18.39 -3.49
N ARG A 50 34.55 19.36 -4.41
CA ARG A 50 35.12 20.71 -4.20
C ARG A 50 34.12 21.77 -3.70
N GLU A 51 32.81 21.49 -3.67
CA GLU A 51 31.82 22.38 -3.07
C GLU A 51 31.17 21.73 -1.84
N SER A 52 31.39 22.34 -0.68
CA SER A 52 30.96 21.86 0.64
C SER A 52 29.45 22.02 0.91
N SER A 53 28.60 21.96 -0.12
CA SER A 53 27.14 22.15 0.00
C SER A 53 26.30 21.09 -0.73
N PHE A 54 26.89 19.94 -1.08
CA PHE A 54 26.13 18.76 -1.50
C PHE A 54 25.78 17.90 -0.27
N ASP A 55 24.50 17.85 0.08
CA ASP A 55 23.97 16.91 1.07
C ASP A 55 24.19 15.47 0.64
N LYS A 56 24.73 14.66 1.55
CA LYS A 56 25.05 13.23 1.37
C LYS A 56 23.86 12.31 1.07
N CYS A 57 22.63 12.81 1.04
CA CYS A 57 21.42 11.99 0.87
C CYS A 57 21.11 11.56 -0.58
N PHE A 58 21.95 11.91 -1.56
CA PHE A 58 21.71 11.53 -2.98
C PHE A 58 22.47 10.28 -3.44
N LEU A 59 23.09 9.53 -2.53
CA LEU A 59 23.99 8.40 -2.87
C LEU A 59 23.51 7.00 -2.44
N ASP A 60 22.37 6.84 -1.77
CA ASP A 60 21.88 5.53 -1.32
C ASP A 60 21.10 4.74 -2.39
N GLY A 61 21.51 4.86 -3.67
CA GLY A 61 20.88 4.15 -4.80
C GLY A 61 21.87 3.48 -5.76
N VAL A 62 23.16 3.39 -5.40
CA VAL A 62 24.17 2.73 -6.24
C VAL A 62 25.00 1.77 -5.39
N GLU A 63 24.55 0.52 -5.29
CA GLU A 63 25.48 -0.57 -5.00
C GLU A 63 26.26 -0.91 -6.28
N LEU A 64 27.58 -0.80 -6.17
CA LEU A 64 28.53 -1.40 -7.11
C LEU A 64 28.56 -2.89 -6.82
N ASP A 65 27.94 -3.68 -7.68
CA ASP A 65 28.05 -5.14 -7.63
C ASP A 65 29.49 -5.54 -8.02
N SER A 66 30.26 -5.98 -7.03
CA SER A 66 31.58 -6.54 -7.21
C SER A 66 31.49 -8.06 -7.15
N GLN A 67 31.78 -8.70 -8.30
CA GLN A 67 31.98 -10.14 -8.53
C GLN A 67 30.75 -10.94 -8.99
N VAL A 68 30.55 -11.05 -10.31
CA VAL A 68 30.37 -12.34 -11.01
C VAL A 68 30.97 -12.20 -12.42
N GLY A 69 31.64 -13.24 -12.88
CA GLY A 69 32.50 -13.25 -14.05
C GLY A 69 31.78 -13.45 -15.39
N ASP A 70 32.58 -13.25 -16.44
CA ASP A 70 32.33 -13.49 -17.87
C ASP A 70 31.19 -14.46 -18.20
N ASP A 71 30.12 -13.95 -18.83
CA ASP A 71 29.63 -14.35 -20.16
C ASP A 71 28.14 -13.99 -20.34
N ARG A 72 27.85 -13.24 -21.42
CA ARG A 72 26.54 -12.98 -22.06
C ARG A 72 25.51 -12.17 -21.25
N ILE A 73 25.07 -11.06 -21.83
CA ILE A 73 23.71 -10.91 -22.38
C ILE A 73 23.68 -9.61 -23.20
N ASP A 74 23.56 -9.81 -24.51
CA ASP A 74 23.22 -8.81 -25.51
C ASP A 74 21.71 -8.50 -25.48
N ASN A 75 21.41 -7.21 -25.43
CA ASN A 75 20.48 -6.43 -26.29
C ASN A 75 18.95 -6.61 -26.27
N LEU A 76 18.29 -5.47 -26.02
CA LEU A 76 17.04 -5.01 -26.65
C LEU A 76 17.31 -3.73 -27.48
N VAL A 77 17.27 -3.89 -28.82
CA VAL A 77 16.61 -3.07 -29.87
C VAL A 77 17.14 -1.66 -30.29
N TYR A 78 17.86 -1.69 -31.43
CA TYR A 78 17.76 -0.96 -32.73
C TYR A 78 18.21 0.50 -33.01
N ASN A 79 18.96 0.57 -34.15
CA ASN A 79 19.20 1.61 -35.19
C ASN A 79 20.20 2.77 -34.94
N HIS A 80 21.39 2.70 -35.55
CA HIS A 80 21.71 3.25 -36.89
C HIS A 80 23.19 2.96 -37.28
N GLU A 81 23.47 3.12 -38.57
CA GLU A 81 24.62 2.71 -39.38
C GLU A 81 26.02 3.28 -39.02
N ASP A 82 27.01 2.63 -39.66
CA ASP A 82 28.39 3.00 -39.94
C ASP A 82 29.45 2.86 -38.83
N VAL A 83 30.48 2.06 -39.12
CA VAL A 83 31.90 2.48 -39.18
C VAL A 83 32.83 1.28 -39.46
N LEU A 84 33.62 1.45 -40.53
CA LEU A 84 34.99 1.03 -40.83
C LEU A 84 35.61 -0.23 -40.20
N LEU A 85 36.05 -1.11 -41.12
CA LEU A 85 37.13 -2.07 -40.96
C LEU A 85 38.49 -1.37 -40.91
N ASP A 86 39.31 -1.67 -39.90
CA ASP A 86 40.77 -1.55 -39.96
C ASP A 86 41.44 -2.82 -39.39
N GLU A 87 42.31 -3.38 -40.26
CA GLU A 87 43.55 -4.14 -40.10
C GLU A 87 43.81 -5.13 -38.94
N ILE A 88 44.21 -6.35 -39.32
CA ILE A 88 45.33 -7.22 -38.86
C ILE A 88 45.18 -8.51 -39.71
N GLY A 89 46.14 -9.15 -40.37
CA GLY A 89 47.60 -9.18 -40.41
C GLY A 89 47.96 -10.65 -40.72
N ASP A 90 48.59 -10.93 -41.86
CA ASP A 90 48.88 -12.29 -42.36
C ASP A 90 49.91 -13.04 -41.49
N ILE A 91 49.71 -14.35 -41.25
CA ILE A 91 50.76 -15.29 -40.84
C ILE A 91 50.57 -16.67 -41.50
N ASP A 92 51.66 -17.09 -42.16
CA ASP A 92 51.91 -18.31 -42.91
C ASP A 92 51.95 -19.62 -42.09
N GLY A 93 51.87 -20.73 -42.83
CA GLY A 93 51.73 -22.09 -42.31
C GLY A 93 52.97 -22.76 -41.72
N ALA A 94 52.71 -23.60 -40.72
CA ALA A 94 53.43 -24.83 -40.33
C ALA A 94 52.64 -25.48 -39.19
N PHE A 95 52.80 -26.79 -38.99
CA PHE A 95 52.19 -27.67 -37.95
C PHE A 95 50.84 -28.34 -38.28
N LEU A 96 50.93 -29.36 -39.13
CA LEU A 96 50.08 -30.56 -39.09
C LEU A 96 51.01 -31.79 -38.93
N SER A 97 51.43 -32.09 -37.71
CA SER A 97 51.96 -33.42 -37.37
C SER A 97 51.86 -33.63 -35.85
N GLY A 98 50.91 -34.46 -35.43
CA GLY A 98 50.82 -34.93 -34.06
C GLY A 98 49.46 -34.72 -33.42
N CYS A 99 48.45 -35.45 -33.91
CA CYS A 99 47.26 -35.85 -33.15
C CYS A 99 46.54 -36.95 -33.96
N CYS A 100 47.20 -38.10 -34.11
CA CYS A 100 46.56 -39.35 -34.49
C CYS A 100 46.97 -40.34 -33.41
N ASN A 101 46.15 -40.46 -32.37
CA ASN A 101 45.95 -41.65 -31.53
C ASN A 101 45.21 -41.24 -30.26
N GLU A 102 43.91 -41.06 -30.35
CA GLU A 102 43.00 -41.28 -29.23
C GLU A 102 41.60 -41.55 -29.79
N SER A 103 41.00 -42.65 -29.36
CA SER A 103 39.72 -43.16 -29.81
C SER A 103 38.58 -42.29 -29.27
N PHE A 104 37.87 -41.60 -30.15
CA PHE A 104 36.62 -40.92 -29.79
C PHE A 104 35.43 -41.82 -30.11
N SER A 105 34.78 -42.37 -29.09
CA SER A 105 33.41 -42.86 -29.17
C SER A 105 32.46 -41.67 -28.93
N GLY A 106 32.12 -40.97 -30.00
CA GLY A 106 31.24 -39.81 -29.93
C GLY A 106 31.05 -39.20 -31.32
N THR A 107 29.85 -38.73 -31.62
CA THR A 107 29.52 -38.07 -32.89
C THR A 107 30.23 -36.71 -32.92
N THR A 108 31.29 -36.58 -33.72
CA THR A 108 31.93 -35.26 -33.98
C THR A 108 31.14 -34.54 -35.05
N ILE A 109 30.50 -33.42 -34.69
CA ILE A 109 29.80 -32.54 -35.63
C ILE A 109 30.80 -31.48 -36.12
N ILE A 110 31.10 -31.47 -37.42
CA ILE A 110 31.86 -30.39 -38.06
C ILE A 110 30.84 -29.41 -38.63
N VAL A 111 30.75 -28.22 -38.04
CA VAL A 111 29.92 -27.14 -38.58
C VAL A 111 30.77 -26.26 -39.47
N VAL A 112 30.38 -26.19 -40.74
CA VAL A 112 30.92 -25.27 -41.73
C VAL A 112 29.91 -24.14 -41.89
N ARG A 113 30.32 -22.89 -41.60
CA ARG A 113 29.50 -21.70 -41.85
C ARG A 113 30.18 -20.83 -42.88
N ASP A 114 29.43 -20.50 -43.93
CA ASP A 114 29.81 -19.49 -44.91
C ASP A 114 29.32 -18.13 -44.41
N PHE A 115 30.19 -17.12 -44.39
CA PHE A 115 29.81 -15.76 -44.04
C PHE A 115 29.75 -14.93 -45.32
N ALA A 116 28.54 -14.74 -45.85
CA ALA A 116 28.28 -13.74 -46.87
C ALA A 116 27.98 -12.39 -46.19
N ASN A 117 28.94 -11.46 -46.19
CA ASN A 117 28.65 -10.05 -45.89
C ASN A 117 28.36 -9.32 -47.20
N VAL A 118 27.14 -8.79 -47.31
CA VAL A 118 26.76 -7.88 -48.38
C VAL A 118 27.50 -6.56 -48.14
N PHE A 119 28.27 -6.11 -49.14
CA PHE A 119 29.24 -5.00 -49.12
C PHE A 119 30.70 -5.34 -48.73
N ALA A 120 31.25 -6.43 -49.26
CA ALA A 120 32.56 -6.49 -49.93
C ALA A 120 32.87 -7.94 -50.31
N SER A 121 33.36 -8.17 -51.52
CA SER A 121 33.71 -9.49 -52.04
C SER A 121 34.95 -10.09 -51.36
N ARG A 122 34.79 -10.79 -50.22
CA ARG A 122 35.77 -11.74 -49.62
C ARG A 122 35.07 -12.80 -48.75
N TYR A 123 35.38 -14.08 -48.96
CA TYR A 123 34.86 -15.21 -48.16
C TYR A 123 35.91 -15.70 -47.16
N PHE A 124 35.50 -16.01 -45.93
CA PHE A 124 36.34 -16.60 -44.88
C PHE A 124 35.68 -17.85 -44.31
N PHE A 125 36.50 -18.79 -43.83
CA PHE A 125 36.04 -19.98 -43.13
C PHE A 125 36.51 -19.99 -41.67
N GLU A 126 35.65 -20.50 -40.78
CA GLU A 126 35.99 -20.80 -39.38
C GLU A 126 35.56 -22.24 -39.05
N MET A 127 36.47 -23.02 -38.47
CA MET A 127 36.20 -24.38 -38.02
C MET A 127 36.43 -24.45 -36.50
N GLN A 128 35.40 -24.77 -35.72
CA GLN A 128 35.51 -24.93 -34.27
C GLN A 128 35.67 -26.41 -33.89
N MET A 129 36.69 -26.69 -33.09
CA MET A 129 36.89 -27.92 -32.33
C MET A 129 37.07 -27.55 -30.85
N PRO A 130 36.83 -28.46 -29.88
CA PRO A 130 37.00 -28.14 -28.47
C PRO A 130 38.46 -27.79 -28.17
N GLY A 131 38.74 -26.52 -27.83
CA GLY A 131 40.04 -26.06 -27.31
C GLY A 131 40.93 -25.19 -28.22
N ASN A 132 40.55 -24.86 -29.47
CA ASN A 132 41.21 -23.81 -30.26
C ASN A 132 40.39 -23.46 -31.52
N ALA A 133 40.18 -22.17 -31.78
CA ALA A 133 39.56 -21.68 -33.02
C ALA A 133 40.62 -21.07 -33.95
N LYS A 134 40.58 -21.40 -35.25
CA LYS A 134 41.44 -20.80 -36.29
C LYS A 134 40.59 -20.40 -37.51
N ARG A 135 40.89 -19.24 -38.09
CA ARG A 135 40.25 -18.71 -39.33
C ARG A 135 41.22 -18.70 -40.50
N TRP A 136 40.74 -19.00 -41.72
CA TRP A 136 41.51 -18.96 -42.96
C TRP A 136 40.84 -18.06 -44.02
N LYS A 137 41.66 -17.41 -44.88
CA LYS A 137 41.22 -16.72 -46.12
C LYS A 137 41.09 -17.72 -47.26
N TRP A 138 40.16 -17.52 -48.18
CA TRP A 138 39.95 -18.40 -49.33
C TRP A 138 40.18 -17.67 -50.65
N ASP A 139 41.09 -18.20 -51.48
CA ASP A 139 41.30 -17.84 -52.90
C ASP A 139 41.91 -19.07 -53.65
N ASP A 140 41.14 -20.15 -53.91
CA ASP A 140 41.21 -21.05 -55.11
C ASP A 140 40.42 -22.37 -54.93
N VAL A 141 39.71 -22.81 -55.98
CA VAL A 141 38.80 -23.99 -55.97
C VAL A 141 39.54 -25.33 -55.97
N ASP A 142 40.76 -25.38 -56.54
CA ASP A 142 41.54 -26.62 -56.64
C ASP A 142 42.08 -27.13 -55.29
N LEU A 143 42.18 -26.26 -54.28
CA LEU A 143 42.60 -26.63 -52.92
C LEU A 143 41.48 -27.31 -52.12
N TRP A 144 40.21 -27.08 -52.46
CA TRP A 144 39.07 -27.75 -51.82
C TRP A 144 38.94 -29.21 -52.26
N MET A 145 39.22 -29.48 -53.53
CA MET A 145 39.22 -30.83 -54.10
C MET A 145 40.27 -31.74 -53.42
N ASN A 146 41.42 -31.19 -53.01
CA ASN A 146 42.44 -31.94 -52.26
C ASN A 146 42.02 -32.23 -50.80
N HIS A 147 41.30 -31.32 -50.15
CA HIS A 147 40.81 -31.52 -48.78
C HIS A 147 39.60 -32.45 -48.70
N ALA A 148 38.68 -32.42 -49.67
CA ALA A 148 37.55 -33.35 -49.74
C ALA A 148 38.01 -34.82 -49.93
N SER A 149 39.07 -35.02 -50.72
CA SER A 149 39.74 -36.33 -50.88
C SER A 149 40.40 -36.82 -49.58
N MET A 150 40.93 -35.91 -48.76
CA MET A 150 41.50 -36.23 -47.44
C MET A 150 40.40 -36.62 -46.42
N MET A 151 39.24 -35.95 -46.46
CA MET A 151 38.07 -36.21 -45.60
C MET A 151 37.40 -37.55 -45.92
N SER A 152 37.32 -37.92 -47.20
CA SER A 152 36.83 -39.23 -47.66
C SER A 152 37.69 -40.40 -47.14
N LYS A 153 39.02 -40.23 -47.09
CA LYS A 153 39.94 -41.23 -46.52
C LYS A 153 39.86 -41.34 -44.99
N LEU A 154 39.52 -40.26 -44.29
CA LEU A 154 39.26 -40.26 -42.84
C LEU A 154 37.97 -41.02 -42.49
N GLN A 155 36.92 -40.85 -43.30
CA GLN A 155 35.62 -41.52 -43.15
C GLN A 155 35.73 -43.05 -43.27
N GLN A 156 36.60 -43.56 -44.15
CA GLN A 156 36.82 -45.00 -44.31
C GLN A 156 37.60 -45.66 -43.15
N LYS A 157 38.31 -44.90 -42.30
CA LYS A 157 39.14 -45.46 -41.22
C LYS A 157 38.53 -45.36 -39.81
N SER A 158 37.62 -44.42 -39.54
CA SER A 158 37.06 -44.22 -38.19
C SER A 158 35.63 -44.74 -38.01
N GLY A 159 34.91 -45.08 -39.07
CA GLY A 159 33.50 -45.50 -38.97
C GLY A 159 32.54 -44.39 -38.55
N SER A 160 32.99 -43.14 -38.44
CA SER A 160 32.15 -41.98 -38.11
C SER A 160 31.46 -41.42 -39.36
N VAL A 161 30.19 -41.02 -39.23
CA VAL A 161 29.42 -40.34 -40.28
C VAL A 161 29.87 -38.88 -40.35
N VAL A 162 30.36 -38.45 -41.52
CA VAL A 162 30.59 -37.03 -41.83
C VAL A 162 29.32 -36.49 -42.48
N VAL A 163 28.68 -35.51 -41.84
CA VAL A 163 27.55 -34.77 -42.42
C VAL A 163 28.09 -33.45 -42.98
N ILE A 164 28.06 -33.30 -44.30
CA ILE A 164 28.38 -32.04 -44.98
C ILE A 164 27.06 -31.33 -45.27
N ASN A 165 26.82 -30.18 -44.65
CA ASN A 165 25.66 -29.35 -44.96
C ASN A 165 26.01 -28.44 -46.15
N MET A 166 25.47 -28.73 -47.34
CA MET A 166 25.60 -27.89 -48.53
C MET A 166 24.30 -27.11 -48.72
N GLN A 167 24.15 -25.99 -48.02
CA GLN A 167 23.08 -25.04 -48.29
C GLN A 167 23.59 -24.04 -49.34
N ASN A 168 22.79 -23.83 -50.40
CA ASN A 168 23.06 -22.98 -51.57
C ASN A 168 23.81 -23.59 -52.77
N TRP A 169 23.48 -24.83 -53.15
CA TRP A 169 23.76 -25.34 -54.50
C TRP A 169 22.48 -25.73 -55.25
N THR A 170 21.79 -24.72 -55.75
CA THR A 170 20.80 -24.87 -56.82
C THR A 170 21.11 -23.78 -57.84
N TYR A 171 21.61 -24.16 -59.02
CA TYR A 171 21.42 -23.50 -60.33
C TYR A 171 22.42 -24.06 -61.36
N ASN A 172 22.55 -25.40 -61.48
CA ASN A 172 22.98 -26.03 -62.73
C ASN A 172 22.74 -27.56 -62.75
N THR A 173 21.79 -28.03 -63.56
CA THR A 173 21.43 -29.46 -63.67
C THR A 173 22.53 -30.30 -64.34
N ASP A 174 23.41 -29.70 -65.14
CA ASP A 174 24.54 -30.39 -65.78
C ASP A 174 25.69 -30.72 -64.81
N TYR A 175 25.83 -29.97 -63.72
CA TYR A 175 26.87 -30.21 -62.71
C TYR A 175 26.53 -31.38 -61.78
N ARG A 176 25.26 -31.56 -61.42
CA ARG A 176 24.79 -32.70 -60.60
C ARG A 176 25.04 -34.04 -61.29
N LYS A 177 24.89 -34.07 -62.62
CA LYS A 177 25.13 -35.28 -63.43
C LYS A 177 26.61 -35.65 -63.50
N LYS A 178 27.52 -34.67 -63.65
CA LYS A 178 28.98 -34.90 -63.61
C LYS A 178 29.49 -35.42 -62.26
N ILE A 179 28.92 -34.93 -61.16
CA ILE A 179 29.30 -35.34 -59.80
C ILE A 179 28.78 -36.74 -59.48
N ALA A 180 27.53 -37.05 -59.87
CA ALA A 180 26.95 -38.38 -59.69
C ALA A 180 27.70 -39.46 -60.49
N ASP A 181 28.08 -39.15 -61.74
CA ASP A 181 28.79 -40.08 -62.62
C ASP A 181 30.25 -40.35 -62.16
N GLN A 182 30.93 -39.41 -61.51
CA GLN A 182 32.31 -39.59 -61.02
C GLN A 182 32.43 -40.16 -59.60
N LEU A 183 31.39 -40.02 -58.76
CA LEU A 183 31.37 -40.52 -57.38
C LEU A 183 30.74 -41.92 -57.22
N SER A 184 30.14 -42.49 -58.27
CA SER A 184 29.56 -43.84 -58.28
C SER A 184 28.50 -44.09 -57.18
N ILE A 185 27.54 -43.17 -57.01
CA ILE A 185 26.45 -43.28 -56.02
C ILE A 185 25.10 -43.33 -56.76
N ASN A 186 24.27 -44.34 -56.48
CA ASN A 186 22.90 -44.50 -57.02
C ASN A 186 21.85 -43.97 -56.03
N PHE A 187 20.88 -43.19 -56.52
CA PHE A 187 19.67 -42.80 -55.76
C PHE A 187 18.51 -43.72 -56.13
N THR A 188 17.78 -44.30 -55.17
CA THR A 188 16.62 -45.19 -55.41
C THR A 188 15.30 -44.53 -55.03
N ASP A 189 14.32 -44.66 -55.93
CA ASP A 189 12.97 -44.09 -55.88
C ASP A 189 12.05 -44.73 -54.82
N ALA A 190 11.29 -43.89 -54.12
CA ALA A 190 10.07 -44.28 -53.39
C ALA A 190 8.92 -43.32 -53.74
N GLY A 191 7.91 -43.83 -54.45
CA GLY A 191 6.52 -43.34 -54.45
C GLY A 191 6.17 -42.09 -55.27
N TYR A 192 6.16 -42.17 -56.61
CA TYR A 192 5.49 -41.20 -57.48
C TYR A 192 4.14 -41.78 -57.97
N ASN A 193 3.02 -41.24 -57.48
CA ASN A 193 1.73 -41.31 -58.18
C ASN A 193 1.63 -40.09 -59.10
N GLU A 194 1.38 -40.34 -60.38
CA GLU A 194 1.21 -39.33 -61.43
C GLU A 194 -0.03 -38.46 -61.19
N VAL A 195 0.14 -37.38 -60.43
CA VAL A 195 -0.53 -36.08 -60.65
C VAL A 195 0.54 -35.03 -60.38
N GLY A 196 0.92 -34.28 -61.43
CA GLY A 196 2.18 -33.52 -61.51
C GLY A 196 2.54 -32.66 -60.29
N HIS A 197 3.66 -33.00 -59.65
CA HIS A 197 4.35 -32.16 -58.68
C HIS A 197 4.97 -30.93 -59.38
N ILE A 198 4.34 -29.76 -59.21
CA ILE A 198 5.00 -28.47 -59.36
C ILE A 198 5.69 -28.19 -58.01
N GLY A 199 6.97 -28.55 -57.90
CA GLY A 199 7.78 -28.31 -56.71
C GLY A 199 8.37 -26.90 -56.72
N SER A 200 8.00 -26.08 -55.75
CA SER A 200 8.72 -24.86 -55.38
C SER A 200 9.55 -25.13 -54.13
N THR A 201 10.87 -25.04 -54.28
CA THR A 201 11.87 -24.97 -53.21
C THR A 201 11.75 -23.65 -52.44
N PHE A 202 11.69 -23.72 -51.11
CA PHE A 202 11.80 -22.59 -50.19
C PHE A 202 13.18 -22.61 -49.54
N ASP A 203 14.03 -21.66 -49.89
CA ASP A 203 15.21 -21.26 -49.11
C ASP A 203 14.94 -19.88 -48.51
N GLY A 204 15.44 -19.68 -47.29
CA GLY A 204 15.06 -18.59 -46.39
C GLY A 204 15.54 -17.23 -46.85
N ASP A 205 14.57 -16.36 -47.11
CA ASP A 205 14.62 -14.93 -46.78
C ASP A 205 13.20 -14.51 -46.38
N ALA A 206 12.97 -14.29 -45.09
CA ALA A 206 11.68 -13.85 -44.54
C ALA A 206 11.37 -12.37 -44.84
N GLN A 207 11.91 -11.83 -45.93
CA GLN A 207 11.59 -10.51 -46.46
C GLN A 207 11.49 -10.54 -47.99
N SER A 208 10.56 -11.34 -48.53
CA SER A 208 9.71 -11.03 -49.69
C SER A 208 9.13 -12.30 -50.34
N MET A 209 8.06 -12.86 -49.77
CA MET A 209 7.29 -13.91 -50.45
C MET A 209 6.39 -13.30 -51.53
N ARG A 210 6.72 -13.50 -52.81
CA ARG A 210 5.76 -13.37 -53.93
C ARG A 210 5.38 -14.77 -54.40
N LEU A 211 4.10 -15.12 -54.27
CA LEU A 211 3.56 -16.30 -54.95
C LEU A 211 3.61 -16.11 -56.46
N ASP A 212 3.98 -17.19 -57.14
CA ASP A 212 3.81 -17.36 -58.57
C ASP A 212 2.33 -17.11 -58.96
N GLU A 213 2.09 -16.23 -59.93
CA GLU A 213 0.76 -15.78 -60.37
C GLU A 213 -0.18 -16.93 -60.78
N ARG A 214 0.37 -18.12 -61.06
CA ARG A 214 -0.39 -19.31 -61.46
C ARG A 214 -1.24 -19.90 -60.34
N TRP A 215 -0.80 -19.83 -59.09
CA TRP A 215 -1.55 -20.37 -57.94
C TRP A 215 -2.71 -19.46 -57.50
N LYS A 216 -2.57 -18.14 -57.68
CA LYS A 216 -3.66 -17.17 -57.43
C LYS A 216 -4.88 -17.44 -58.32
N LYS A 217 -4.67 -17.78 -59.59
CA LYS A 217 -5.75 -18.11 -60.53
C LYS A 217 -6.50 -19.42 -60.23
N VAL A 218 -5.87 -20.37 -59.55
CA VAL A 218 -6.50 -21.67 -59.19
C VAL A 218 -7.40 -21.52 -57.97
N ILE A 219 -7.02 -20.65 -57.01
CA ILE A 219 -7.79 -20.36 -55.79
C ILE A 219 -9.05 -19.51 -56.09
N GLU A 220 -9.04 -18.72 -57.18
CA GLU A 220 -10.14 -17.82 -57.56
C GLU A 220 -11.25 -18.48 -58.43
N MET A 221 -11.17 -19.79 -58.75
CA MET A 221 -12.17 -20.47 -59.59
C MET A 221 -13.42 -20.93 -58.81
N PRO A 222 -14.66 -20.62 -59.26
CA PRO A 222 -15.89 -21.09 -58.61
C PRO A 222 -16.07 -22.60 -58.78
N GLY A 223 -16.13 -23.36 -57.68
CA GLY A 223 -16.49 -24.79 -57.68
C GLY A 223 -15.48 -25.75 -57.00
N TYR A 224 -14.33 -25.27 -56.54
CA TYR A 224 -13.28 -26.12 -55.94
C TYR A 224 -13.44 -26.42 -54.43
N ARG A 225 -14.64 -26.19 -53.85
CA ARG A 225 -14.92 -26.36 -52.40
C ARG A 225 -14.93 -27.82 -51.92
N SER A 226 -15.38 -28.77 -52.75
CA SER A 226 -15.62 -30.16 -52.29
C SER A 226 -14.36 -31.03 -52.11
N LEU A 227 -13.18 -30.54 -52.49
CA LEU A 227 -11.91 -31.26 -52.33
C LEU A 227 -11.29 -31.04 -50.93
N PHE A 228 -11.62 -29.94 -50.25
CA PHE A 228 -11.07 -29.60 -48.94
C PHE A 228 -11.87 -30.19 -47.76
N ASP A 229 -13.17 -30.42 -47.95
CA ASP A 229 -14.04 -31.08 -46.95
C ASP A 229 -13.55 -32.50 -46.58
N ASN A 230 -12.80 -33.18 -47.46
CA ASN A 230 -12.30 -34.54 -47.26
C ASN A 230 -10.88 -34.62 -46.65
N VAL A 231 -10.11 -33.53 -46.59
CA VAL A 231 -8.74 -33.55 -46.05
C VAL A 231 -8.74 -33.53 -44.52
N GLY A 232 -9.76 -32.93 -43.91
CA GLY A 232 -9.94 -32.94 -42.44
C GLY A 232 -10.21 -34.32 -41.83
N ALA A 233 -10.48 -35.35 -42.64
CA ALA A 233 -10.81 -36.70 -42.17
C ALA A 233 -9.61 -37.65 -42.04
N VAL A 234 -8.38 -37.24 -42.37
CA VAL A 234 -7.19 -38.10 -42.25
C VAL A 234 -6.65 -38.03 -40.82
N LYS A 235 -6.82 -39.13 -40.06
CA LYS A 235 -6.25 -39.35 -38.73
C LYS A 235 -4.77 -38.94 -38.69
N LEU A 236 -4.48 -37.95 -37.85
CA LEU A 236 -3.15 -37.54 -37.42
C LEU A 236 -2.41 -38.74 -36.80
N ASN A 237 -1.33 -39.18 -37.44
CA ASN A 237 -0.33 -40.05 -36.82
C ASN A 237 0.91 -39.20 -36.52
N ASP A 238 1.42 -39.36 -35.30
CA ASP A 238 2.47 -38.58 -34.65
C ASP A 238 3.73 -38.34 -35.51
N SER A 239 3.95 -37.09 -35.91
CA SER A 239 5.30 -36.49 -36.03
C SER A 239 5.20 -34.98 -36.28
N ILE A 240 5.90 -34.22 -35.44
CA ILE A 240 5.89 -32.77 -35.32
C ILE A 240 6.87 -32.16 -36.35
N PHE A 241 6.55 -30.95 -36.82
CA PHE A 241 7.31 -30.06 -37.74
C PHE A 241 7.08 -30.26 -39.24
N GLY A 242 6.05 -29.60 -39.79
CA GLY A 242 5.91 -29.47 -41.24
C GLY A 242 4.62 -28.81 -41.75
N VAL A 243 3.57 -28.73 -40.93
CA VAL A 243 2.25 -28.23 -41.39
C VAL A 243 2.06 -26.72 -41.15
N THR A 244 2.96 -26.08 -40.38
CA THR A 244 2.84 -24.67 -39.96
C THR A 244 2.90 -23.65 -41.12
N PRO A 245 3.74 -23.79 -42.17
CA PRO A 245 3.85 -22.76 -43.22
C PRO A 245 2.68 -22.78 -44.22
N ALA A 246 2.12 -23.95 -44.54
CA ALA A 246 0.95 -24.06 -45.41
C ALA A 246 -0.32 -23.53 -44.72
N VAL A 247 -0.42 -23.70 -43.41
CA VAL A 247 -1.50 -23.15 -42.56
C VAL A 247 -1.33 -21.64 -42.34
N GLN A 248 -0.09 -21.13 -42.22
CA GLN A 248 0.17 -19.68 -42.20
C GLN A 248 -0.27 -18.99 -43.50
N TYR A 249 -0.02 -19.62 -44.66
CA TYR A 249 -0.45 -19.05 -45.93
C TYR A 249 -1.97 -19.15 -46.16
N ILE A 250 -2.65 -20.15 -45.57
CA ILE A 250 -4.12 -20.20 -45.56
C ILE A 250 -4.70 -19.05 -44.72
N GLY A 251 -4.09 -18.73 -43.57
CA GLY A 251 -4.47 -17.56 -42.77
C GLY A 251 -4.20 -16.21 -43.46
N GLU A 252 -3.14 -16.11 -44.28
CA GLU A 252 -2.84 -14.88 -45.04
C GLU A 252 -3.68 -14.74 -46.32
N VAL A 253 -4.09 -15.84 -46.95
CA VAL A 253 -5.00 -15.83 -48.10
C VAL A 253 -6.46 -15.69 -47.66
N SER A 254 -6.88 -16.24 -46.51
CA SER A 254 -8.24 -16.04 -45.98
C SER A 254 -8.48 -14.59 -45.54
N CYS A 255 -7.44 -13.91 -45.04
CA CYS A 255 -7.50 -12.47 -44.74
C CYS A 255 -7.57 -11.58 -46.00
N SER A 256 -7.10 -12.05 -47.16
CA SER A 256 -7.18 -11.30 -48.43
C SER A 256 -8.38 -11.67 -49.30
N ASN A 257 -8.98 -12.86 -49.09
CA ASN A 257 -10.21 -13.30 -49.73
C ASN A 257 -11.33 -13.55 -48.70
N LYS A 258 -11.91 -12.48 -48.14
CA LYS A 258 -13.31 -12.27 -47.68
C LYS A 258 -14.18 -13.44 -47.16
N VAL A 259 -13.62 -14.55 -46.68
CA VAL A 259 -14.34 -15.65 -46.05
C VAL A 259 -13.48 -16.16 -44.90
N VAL A 260 -13.77 -15.63 -43.71
CA VAL A 260 -13.20 -16.08 -42.44
C VAL A 260 -14.00 -17.30 -41.99
N CYS A 261 -13.35 -18.37 -41.51
CA CYS A 261 -14.04 -19.59 -41.07
C CYS A 261 -13.72 -19.98 -39.62
N LYS A 262 -14.49 -20.95 -39.08
CA LYS A 262 -14.33 -21.45 -37.72
C LYS A 262 -12.98 -22.13 -37.49
N GLU A 263 -12.43 -22.79 -38.52
CA GLU A 263 -11.13 -23.45 -38.41
C GLU A 263 -9.98 -22.45 -38.15
N ASP A 264 -10.05 -21.26 -38.75
CA ASP A 264 -9.08 -20.17 -38.53
C ASP A 264 -9.08 -19.71 -37.06
N LEU A 265 -10.27 -19.59 -36.47
CA LEU A 265 -10.45 -19.24 -35.05
C LEU A 265 -9.84 -20.30 -34.12
N GLY A 266 -10.10 -21.58 -34.39
CA GLY A 266 -9.56 -22.70 -33.63
C GLY A 266 -8.03 -22.80 -33.71
N LEU A 267 -7.45 -22.55 -34.89
CA LEU A 267 -6.00 -22.53 -35.11
C LEU A 267 -5.31 -21.37 -34.38
N LEU A 268 -5.91 -20.17 -34.40
CA LEU A 268 -5.35 -19.02 -33.68
C LEU A 268 -5.39 -19.21 -32.16
N LEU A 269 -6.46 -19.84 -31.66
CA LEU A 269 -6.57 -20.26 -30.27
C LEU A 269 -5.47 -21.25 -29.86
N GLN A 270 -5.23 -22.29 -30.66
CA GLN A 270 -4.15 -23.26 -30.40
C GLN A 270 -2.76 -22.59 -30.38
N ASN A 271 -2.55 -21.57 -31.20
CA ASN A 271 -1.30 -20.81 -31.26
C ASN A 271 -1.24 -19.64 -30.25
N LYS A 272 -2.20 -19.51 -29.33
CA LYS A 272 -2.27 -18.45 -28.31
C LYS A 272 -2.28 -17.02 -28.89
N ARG A 273 -2.73 -16.84 -30.14
CA ARG A 273 -2.87 -15.53 -30.80
C ARG A 273 -4.23 -14.91 -30.45
N PHE A 274 -4.45 -14.63 -29.17
CA PHE A 274 -5.77 -14.28 -28.62
C PHE A 274 -6.39 -13.02 -29.23
N GLN A 275 -5.61 -11.97 -29.47
CA GLN A 275 -6.14 -10.72 -30.03
C GLN A 275 -6.65 -10.90 -31.48
N GLU A 276 -5.91 -11.65 -32.30
CA GLU A 276 -6.31 -11.93 -33.67
C GLU A 276 -7.50 -12.89 -33.72
N ALA A 277 -7.47 -13.92 -32.86
CA ALA A 277 -8.61 -14.82 -32.66
C ALA A 277 -9.87 -14.02 -32.26
N ARG A 278 -9.74 -13.04 -31.36
CA ARG A 278 -10.85 -12.19 -30.94
C ARG A 278 -11.40 -11.37 -32.10
N ASN A 279 -10.53 -10.74 -32.90
CA ASN A 279 -10.95 -9.94 -34.05
C ASN A 279 -11.76 -10.78 -35.06
N ILE A 280 -11.27 -11.98 -35.37
CA ILE A 280 -11.95 -12.94 -36.24
C ILE A 280 -13.25 -13.44 -35.61
N GLY A 281 -13.26 -13.77 -34.32
CA GLY A 281 -14.46 -14.20 -33.61
C GLY A 281 -15.54 -13.12 -33.61
N VAL A 282 -15.18 -11.85 -33.41
CA VAL A 282 -16.11 -10.71 -33.50
C VAL A 282 -16.68 -10.56 -34.91
N GLN A 283 -15.86 -10.72 -35.95
CA GLN A 283 -16.36 -10.69 -37.33
C GLN A 283 -17.33 -11.84 -37.60
N LEU A 284 -17.00 -13.05 -37.17
CA LEU A 284 -17.84 -14.24 -37.37
C LEU A 284 -19.19 -14.12 -36.67
N ILE A 285 -19.28 -13.59 -35.45
CA ILE A 285 -20.58 -13.41 -34.77
C ILE A 285 -21.49 -12.38 -35.47
N HIS A 286 -20.92 -11.41 -36.22
CA HIS A 286 -21.71 -10.49 -37.02
C HIS A 286 -22.28 -11.15 -38.28
N GLU A 287 -21.51 -12.05 -38.90
CA GLU A 287 -21.91 -12.79 -40.09
C GLU A 287 -22.85 -13.97 -39.76
N THR A 288 -22.67 -14.62 -38.61
CA THR A 288 -23.46 -15.76 -38.13
C THR A 288 -23.95 -15.60 -36.66
N PRO A 289 -24.88 -14.65 -36.38
CA PRO A 289 -25.29 -14.34 -34.99
C PRO A 289 -25.99 -15.47 -34.21
N GLY A 290 -26.44 -16.53 -34.90
CA GLY A 290 -27.09 -17.70 -34.32
C GLY A 290 -26.15 -18.87 -34.03
N ASP A 291 -24.86 -18.74 -34.33
CA ASP A 291 -23.90 -19.83 -34.20
C ASP A 291 -23.31 -19.88 -32.79
N GLY A 292 -23.94 -20.65 -31.89
CA GLY A 292 -23.54 -20.73 -30.50
C GLY A 292 -22.11 -21.28 -30.28
N GLU A 293 -21.52 -21.97 -31.25
CA GLU A 293 -20.12 -22.46 -31.15
C GLU A 293 -19.12 -21.31 -31.33
N VAL A 294 -19.39 -20.38 -32.26
CA VAL A 294 -18.57 -19.17 -32.43
C VAL A 294 -18.64 -18.29 -31.18
N TRP A 295 -19.85 -18.09 -30.64
CA TRP A 295 -20.04 -17.37 -29.38
C TRP A 295 -19.29 -18.03 -28.21
N PHE A 296 -19.27 -19.35 -28.14
CA PHE A 296 -18.53 -20.08 -27.11
C PHE A 296 -17.00 -19.93 -27.25
N MET A 297 -16.47 -20.07 -28.46
CA MET A 297 -15.04 -19.84 -28.73
C MET A 297 -14.64 -18.41 -28.40
N LEU A 298 -15.46 -17.42 -28.78
CA LEU A 298 -15.21 -16.02 -28.46
C LEU A 298 -15.24 -15.75 -26.95
N ALA A 299 -16.17 -16.38 -26.22
CA ALA A 299 -16.18 -16.31 -24.75
C ALA A 299 -14.90 -16.88 -24.13
N ALA A 300 -14.38 -18.00 -24.63
CA ALA A 300 -13.12 -18.59 -24.15
C ALA A 300 -11.91 -17.70 -24.47
N ILE A 301 -11.90 -17.03 -25.63
CA ILE A 301 -10.86 -16.05 -26.00
C ILE A 301 -10.90 -14.85 -25.06
N ASN A 302 -12.07 -14.27 -24.86
CA ASN A 302 -12.25 -13.13 -23.96
C ASN A 302 -11.84 -13.48 -22.52
N ALA A 303 -12.19 -14.68 -22.04
CA ALA A 303 -11.77 -15.16 -20.73
C ALA A 303 -10.24 -15.28 -20.62
N SER A 304 -9.58 -15.80 -21.67
CA SER A 304 -8.12 -15.91 -21.74
C SER A 304 -7.41 -14.54 -21.81
N MET A 305 -8.14 -13.49 -22.19
CA MET A 305 -7.69 -12.10 -22.22
C MET A 305 -8.17 -11.30 -21.00
N GLU A 306 -8.80 -11.94 -20.01
CA GLU A 306 -9.37 -11.31 -18.80
C GLU A 306 -10.44 -10.24 -19.11
N LEU A 307 -11.07 -10.32 -20.27
CA LEU A 307 -12.20 -9.47 -20.67
C LEU A 307 -13.50 -10.07 -20.13
N PHE A 308 -13.70 -9.95 -18.81
CA PHE A 308 -14.78 -10.66 -18.13
C PHE A 308 -16.19 -10.19 -18.51
N ASP A 309 -16.41 -8.89 -18.74
CA ASP A 309 -17.71 -8.37 -19.21
C ASP A 309 -18.10 -8.93 -20.59
N ASP A 310 -17.15 -8.96 -21.52
CA ASP A 310 -17.35 -9.56 -22.85
C ASP A 310 -17.56 -11.08 -22.76
N THR A 311 -16.85 -11.74 -21.82
CA THR A 311 -17.02 -13.17 -21.53
C THR A 311 -18.43 -13.47 -21.04
N ILE A 312 -18.95 -12.65 -20.12
CA ILE A 312 -20.31 -12.74 -19.58
C ILE A 312 -21.33 -12.60 -20.70
N ALA A 313 -21.20 -11.57 -21.54
CA ALA A 313 -22.11 -11.32 -22.65
C ALA A 313 -22.14 -12.49 -23.65
N CYS A 314 -20.96 -12.98 -24.06
CA CYS A 314 -20.86 -14.11 -24.98
C CYS A 314 -21.43 -15.39 -24.37
N CYS A 315 -21.13 -15.71 -23.09
CA CYS A 315 -21.68 -16.90 -22.44
C CYS A 315 -23.20 -16.84 -22.29
N LYS A 316 -23.76 -15.68 -21.91
CA LYS A 316 -25.22 -15.49 -21.86
C LYS A 316 -25.85 -15.75 -23.22
N ARG A 317 -25.23 -15.28 -24.31
CA ARG A 317 -25.70 -15.56 -25.67
C ARG A 317 -25.65 -17.05 -26.05
N VAL A 318 -24.61 -17.77 -25.64
CA VAL A 318 -24.56 -19.24 -25.81
C VAL A 318 -25.71 -19.91 -25.06
N LEU A 319 -26.01 -19.47 -23.83
CA LEU A 319 -27.08 -20.05 -23.01
C LEU A 319 -28.49 -19.71 -23.52
N GLU A 320 -28.67 -18.64 -24.30
CA GLU A 320 -29.92 -18.38 -25.02
C GLU A 320 -30.16 -19.41 -26.14
N ILE A 321 -29.09 -19.85 -26.81
CA ILE A 321 -29.14 -20.82 -27.92
C ILE A 321 -29.17 -22.25 -27.37
N TYR A 322 -28.35 -22.52 -26.36
CA TYR A 322 -28.14 -23.81 -25.73
C TYR A 322 -28.30 -23.69 -24.19
N PRO A 323 -29.54 -23.70 -23.66
CA PRO A 323 -29.81 -23.43 -22.24
C PRO A 323 -29.19 -24.40 -21.23
N ALA A 324 -28.69 -25.55 -21.67
CA ALA A 324 -28.05 -26.57 -20.83
C ALA A 324 -26.53 -26.72 -21.12
N HIS A 325 -25.90 -25.74 -21.77
CA HIS A 325 -24.48 -25.82 -22.12
C HIS A 325 -23.57 -25.64 -20.89
N PHE A 326 -23.10 -26.76 -20.33
CA PHE A 326 -22.33 -26.83 -19.08
C PHE A 326 -21.12 -25.87 -19.06
N GLN A 327 -20.25 -25.93 -20.07
CA GLN A 327 -19.02 -25.14 -20.08
C GLN A 327 -19.28 -23.62 -20.13
N SER A 328 -20.37 -23.20 -20.77
CA SER A 328 -20.77 -21.78 -20.79
C SER A 328 -21.31 -21.33 -19.45
N MET A 329 -22.09 -22.16 -18.75
CA MET A 329 -22.51 -21.85 -17.37
C MET A 329 -21.29 -21.74 -16.44
N TYR A 330 -20.32 -22.66 -16.59
CA TYR A 330 -19.10 -22.69 -15.79
C TYR A 330 -18.25 -21.43 -16.03
N ASN A 331 -17.96 -21.10 -17.28
CA ASN A 331 -17.21 -19.89 -17.63
C ASN A 331 -17.93 -18.60 -17.23
N LEU A 332 -19.27 -18.57 -17.36
CA LEU A 332 -20.09 -17.44 -16.92
C LEU A 332 -20.02 -17.25 -15.42
N ALA A 333 -20.15 -18.32 -14.64
CA ALA A 333 -20.12 -18.25 -13.18
C ALA A 333 -18.75 -17.78 -12.66
N ILE A 334 -17.66 -18.22 -13.28
CA ILE A 334 -16.30 -17.71 -13.00
C ILE A 334 -16.17 -16.24 -13.37
N ALA A 335 -16.55 -15.84 -14.58
CA ALA A 335 -16.45 -14.45 -15.01
C ALA A 335 -17.28 -13.51 -14.12
N LEU A 336 -18.46 -13.96 -13.68
CA LEU A 336 -19.30 -13.25 -12.70
C LEU A 336 -18.60 -13.08 -11.35
N GLN A 337 -17.84 -14.08 -10.87
CA GLN A 337 -17.04 -13.93 -9.64
C GLN A 337 -15.95 -12.85 -9.80
N TYR A 338 -15.26 -12.81 -10.94
CA TYR A 338 -14.22 -11.80 -11.22
C TYR A 338 -14.76 -10.37 -11.25
N VAL A 339 -16.00 -10.17 -11.70
CA VAL A 339 -16.67 -8.85 -11.69
C VAL A 339 -17.48 -8.60 -10.40
N ASN A 340 -17.27 -9.39 -9.35
CA ASN A 340 -17.97 -9.32 -8.06
C ASN A 340 -19.50 -9.54 -8.12
N GLY A 341 -20.01 -10.16 -9.18
CA GLY A 341 -21.40 -10.57 -9.36
C GLY A 341 -21.77 -11.87 -8.62
N TYR A 342 -21.41 -11.99 -7.33
CA TYR A 342 -21.49 -13.27 -6.59
C TYR A 342 -22.91 -13.85 -6.47
N SER A 343 -23.94 -13.00 -6.40
CA SER A 343 -25.34 -13.45 -6.35
C SER A 343 -25.78 -14.14 -7.65
N GLU A 344 -25.39 -13.57 -8.80
CA GLU A 344 -25.69 -14.18 -10.10
C GLU A 344 -24.80 -15.41 -10.35
N ALA A 345 -23.52 -15.35 -9.95
CA ALA A 345 -22.62 -16.50 -10.01
C ALA A 345 -23.17 -17.70 -9.22
N LEU A 346 -23.68 -17.46 -8.01
CA LEU A 346 -24.29 -18.49 -7.15
C LEU A 346 -25.42 -19.23 -7.87
N PHE A 347 -26.28 -18.52 -8.59
CA PHE A 347 -27.36 -19.13 -9.36
C PHE A 347 -26.85 -20.12 -10.43
N TYR A 348 -25.82 -19.76 -11.18
CA TYR A 348 -25.25 -20.64 -12.20
C TYR A 348 -24.46 -21.80 -11.57
N TRP A 349 -23.75 -21.57 -10.46
CA TRP A 349 -23.09 -22.65 -9.73
C TRP A 349 -24.06 -23.67 -9.15
N GLU A 350 -25.22 -23.22 -8.66
CA GLU A 350 -26.29 -24.11 -8.19
C GLU A 350 -26.86 -24.97 -9.32
N LYS A 351 -27.08 -24.39 -10.51
CA LYS A 351 -27.44 -25.17 -11.71
C LYS A 351 -26.39 -26.21 -12.10
N LEU A 352 -25.12 -25.85 -12.00
CA LEU A 352 -24.02 -26.79 -12.27
C LEU A 352 -24.00 -27.92 -11.24
N ARG A 353 -24.29 -27.64 -9.96
CA ARG A 353 -24.42 -28.65 -8.90
C ARG A 353 -25.55 -29.65 -9.16
N GLU A 354 -26.65 -29.24 -9.78
CA GLU A 354 -27.72 -30.19 -10.19
C GLU A 354 -27.22 -31.25 -11.18
N ILE A 355 -26.23 -30.89 -12.01
CA ILE A 355 -25.62 -31.77 -13.01
C ILE A 355 -24.46 -32.57 -12.40
N THR A 356 -23.64 -31.93 -11.56
CA THR A 356 -22.47 -32.53 -10.91
C THR A 356 -22.50 -32.38 -9.37
N PRO A 357 -23.38 -33.11 -8.65
CA PRO A 357 -23.66 -32.86 -7.22
C PRO A 357 -22.47 -33.05 -6.26
N GLN A 358 -21.45 -33.79 -6.68
CA GLN A 358 -20.28 -34.12 -5.85
C GLN A 358 -18.99 -33.49 -6.37
N ASP A 359 -19.02 -32.60 -7.37
CA ASP A 359 -17.81 -31.94 -7.86
C ASP A 359 -17.27 -30.95 -6.81
N PRO A 360 -16.08 -31.21 -6.20
CA PRO A 360 -15.57 -30.37 -5.13
C PRO A 360 -15.20 -28.95 -5.58
N ASN A 361 -14.95 -28.72 -6.88
CA ASN A 361 -14.67 -27.38 -7.41
C ASN A 361 -15.95 -26.54 -7.52
N VAL A 362 -17.04 -27.16 -7.96
CA VAL A 362 -18.37 -26.53 -7.98
C VAL A 362 -18.81 -26.22 -6.55
N LEU A 363 -18.68 -27.18 -5.64
CA LEU A 363 -19.02 -26.99 -4.22
C LEU A 363 -18.18 -25.89 -3.57
N ALA A 364 -16.86 -25.85 -3.83
CA ALA A 364 -15.99 -24.78 -3.31
C ALA A 364 -16.37 -23.40 -3.87
N SER A 365 -16.76 -23.33 -5.14
CA SER A 365 -17.19 -22.08 -5.79
C SER A 365 -18.54 -21.58 -5.25
N ILE A 366 -19.47 -22.49 -4.96
CA ILE A 366 -20.72 -22.16 -4.25
C ILE A 366 -20.41 -21.59 -2.86
N THR A 367 -19.54 -22.24 -2.08
CA THR A 367 -19.14 -21.75 -0.76
C THR A 367 -18.52 -20.37 -0.83
N LEU A 368 -17.64 -20.10 -1.81
CA LEU A 368 -17.06 -18.77 -2.02
C LEU A 368 -18.16 -17.73 -2.26
N CYS A 369 -19.10 -18.03 -3.15
CA CYS A 369 -20.23 -17.14 -3.44
C CYS A 369 -21.10 -16.92 -2.20
N LEU A 370 -21.43 -17.96 -1.44
CA LEU A 370 -22.21 -17.88 -0.20
C LEU A 370 -21.53 -16.99 0.85
N ASN A 371 -20.21 -17.12 1.03
CA ASN A 371 -19.44 -16.24 1.91
C ASN A 371 -19.49 -14.78 1.46
N LYS A 372 -19.43 -14.52 0.15
CA LYS A 372 -19.45 -13.16 -0.41
C LYS A 372 -20.83 -12.50 -0.40
N VAL A 373 -21.89 -13.26 -0.15
CA VAL A 373 -23.27 -12.76 0.03
C VAL A 373 -23.75 -12.93 1.48
N ASP A 374 -22.81 -13.07 2.42
CA ASP A 374 -23.04 -13.17 3.87
C ASP A 374 -23.95 -14.32 4.33
N ARG A 375 -24.05 -15.40 3.54
CA ARG A 375 -24.80 -16.63 3.86
C ARG A 375 -23.89 -17.69 4.48
N PHE A 376 -23.23 -17.34 5.58
CA PHE A 376 -22.16 -18.13 6.19
C PHE A 376 -22.61 -19.50 6.71
N ASP A 377 -23.80 -19.61 7.30
CA ASP A 377 -24.30 -20.89 7.84
C ASP A 377 -24.49 -21.94 6.74
N GLU A 378 -25.00 -21.51 5.59
CA GLU A 378 -25.16 -22.38 4.42
C GLU A 378 -23.81 -22.78 3.82
N ALA A 379 -22.86 -21.83 3.78
CA ALA A 379 -21.49 -22.10 3.33
C ALA A 379 -20.80 -23.15 4.22
N ILE A 380 -20.95 -23.03 5.55
CA ILE A 380 -20.39 -23.95 6.53
C ILE A 380 -21.01 -25.34 6.37
N ALA A 381 -22.34 -25.44 6.29
CA ALA A 381 -23.03 -26.72 6.13
C ALA A 381 -22.60 -27.44 4.85
N LEU A 382 -22.57 -26.72 3.72
CA LEU A 382 -22.20 -27.28 2.42
C LEU A 382 -20.74 -27.78 2.42
N CYS A 383 -19.80 -26.98 2.91
CA CYS A 383 -18.40 -27.39 3.00
C CYS A 383 -18.18 -28.54 3.98
N ALA A 384 -18.87 -28.55 5.13
CA ALA A 384 -18.75 -29.62 6.11
C ALA A 384 -19.19 -30.98 5.53
N ASP A 385 -20.26 -31.00 4.72
CA ASP A 385 -20.68 -32.21 4.02
C ASP A 385 -19.72 -32.61 2.91
N ALA A 386 -19.21 -31.66 2.12
CA ALA A 386 -18.24 -31.92 1.06
C ALA A 386 -16.92 -32.47 1.62
N LEU A 387 -16.42 -31.93 2.74
CA LEU A 387 -15.17 -32.35 3.37
C LEU A 387 -15.22 -33.73 4.03
N LYS A 388 -16.42 -34.28 4.30
CA LYS A 388 -16.54 -35.71 4.69
C LYS A 388 -16.05 -36.64 3.58
N ILE A 389 -16.20 -36.22 2.32
CA ILE A 389 -15.79 -36.98 1.13
C ILE A 389 -14.38 -36.55 0.69
N TYR A 390 -14.08 -35.25 0.75
CA TYR A 390 -12.84 -34.66 0.26
C TYR A 390 -12.05 -33.94 1.38
N PRO A 391 -11.56 -34.65 2.41
CA PRO A 391 -11.04 -34.04 3.63
C PRO A 391 -9.81 -33.13 3.40
N GLN A 392 -9.03 -33.38 2.35
CA GLN A 392 -7.80 -32.64 2.03
C GLN A 392 -7.97 -31.67 0.85
N HIS A 393 -9.21 -31.33 0.47
CA HIS A 393 -9.43 -30.41 -0.64
C HIS A 393 -9.10 -28.96 -0.24
N TYR A 394 -8.14 -28.35 -0.93
CA TYR A 394 -7.63 -27.00 -0.63
C TYR A 394 -8.74 -25.95 -0.58
N HIS A 395 -9.46 -25.76 -1.69
CA HIS A 395 -10.43 -24.66 -1.81
C HIS A 395 -11.63 -24.82 -0.86
N LEU A 396 -12.03 -26.06 -0.55
CA LEU A 396 -13.13 -26.30 0.39
C LEU A 396 -12.72 -25.93 1.82
N ASN A 397 -11.53 -26.37 2.24
CA ASN A 397 -10.97 -26.02 3.55
C ASN A 397 -10.69 -24.51 3.66
N ASN A 398 -10.15 -23.88 2.61
CA ASN A 398 -9.91 -22.43 2.60
C ASN A 398 -11.23 -21.65 2.69
N ASN A 399 -12.22 -21.98 1.88
CA ASN A 399 -13.49 -21.25 1.87
C ASN A 399 -14.31 -21.51 3.14
N LEU A 400 -14.22 -22.71 3.73
CA LEU A 400 -14.77 -22.97 5.06
C LEU A 400 -14.08 -22.14 6.14
N GLY A 401 -12.75 -22.01 6.08
CA GLY A 401 -11.99 -21.13 6.96
C GLY A 401 -12.44 -19.67 6.87
N LEU A 402 -12.66 -19.15 5.65
CA LEU A 402 -13.19 -17.80 5.44
C LEU A 402 -14.61 -17.61 6.02
N ALA A 403 -15.45 -18.64 5.93
CA ALA A 403 -16.78 -18.61 6.55
C ALA A 403 -16.68 -18.51 8.08
N PHE A 404 -15.82 -19.33 8.70
CA PHE A 404 -15.56 -19.28 10.14
C PHE A 404 -14.92 -17.95 10.59
N PHE A 405 -14.02 -17.39 9.78
CA PHE A 405 -13.42 -16.08 10.03
C PHE A 405 -14.50 -14.99 10.07
N SER A 406 -15.43 -15.01 9.11
CA SER A 406 -16.50 -14.01 9.00
C SER A 406 -17.46 -14.04 10.20
N ILE A 407 -17.70 -15.21 10.81
CA ILE A 407 -18.47 -15.34 12.05
C ILE A 407 -17.61 -15.21 13.32
N LYS A 408 -16.38 -14.71 13.21
CA LYS A 408 -15.42 -14.51 14.31
C LYS A 408 -15.04 -15.78 15.08
N SER A 409 -15.17 -16.96 14.46
CA SER A 409 -14.71 -18.24 15.01
C SER A 409 -13.27 -18.53 14.57
N PHE A 410 -12.33 -17.71 15.03
CA PHE A 410 -10.92 -17.74 14.57
C PHE A 410 -10.24 -19.09 14.80
N SER A 411 -10.45 -19.73 15.95
CA SER A 411 -9.91 -21.07 16.22
C SER A 411 -10.40 -22.15 15.23
N SER A 412 -11.65 -22.07 14.77
CA SER A 412 -12.20 -22.97 13.74
C SER A 412 -11.66 -22.62 12.36
N ALA A 413 -11.53 -21.32 12.06
CA ALA A 413 -10.96 -20.82 10.83
C ALA A 413 -9.51 -21.30 10.65
N ILE A 414 -8.67 -21.12 11.67
CA ILE A 414 -7.26 -21.56 11.69
C ILE A 414 -7.15 -23.08 11.47
N LYS A 415 -8.03 -23.90 12.08
CA LYS A 415 -8.06 -25.35 11.83
C LYS A 415 -8.32 -25.67 10.35
N CYS A 416 -9.28 -25.00 9.74
CA CYS A 416 -9.62 -25.20 8.33
C CYS A 416 -8.49 -24.74 7.41
N PHE A 417 -7.90 -23.56 7.66
CA PHE A 417 -6.76 -23.09 6.90
C PHE A 417 -5.53 -24.01 7.05
N ASN A 418 -5.27 -24.57 8.23
CA ASN A 418 -4.20 -25.56 8.40
C ASN A 418 -4.43 -26.85 7.59
N GLN A 419 -5.68 -27.29 7.44
CA GLN A 419 -6.02 -28.39 6.52
C GLN A 419 -5.76 -27.99 5.06
N ALA A 420 -6.11 -26.75 4.67
CA ALA A 420 -5.78 -26.24 3.34
C ALA A 420 -4.26 -26.20 3.11
N VAL A 421 -3.46 -25.72 4.08
CA VAL A 421 -1.99 -25.72 4.02
C VAL A 421 -1.42 -27.13 3.84
N SER A 422 -2.01 -28.13 4.50
CA SER A 422 -1.56 -29.52 4.45
C SER A 422 -1.79 -30.22 3.10
N SER A 423 -2.63 -29.66 2.23
CA SER A 423 -2.98 -30.24 0.92
C SER A 423 -1.87 -30.14 -0.16
N GLY A 424 -0.81 -29.34 0.08
CA GLY A 424 0.39 -29.29 -0.76
C GLY A 424 0.34 -28.43 -2.03
N GLN A 425 -0.80 -27.80 -2.35
CA GLN A 425 -0.91 -26.74 -3.36
C GLN A 425 -0.53 -25.37 -2.78
N ASP A 426 -0.25 -24.36 -3.62
CA ASP A 426 0.21 -23.01 -3.22
C ASP A 426 -0.59 -22.46 -2.01
N ASN A 427 0.02 -22.62 -0.86
CA ASN A 427 -0.57 -22.45 0.46
C ASN A 427 -0.26 -21.07 1.05
N GLY A 428 0.33 -20.16 0.26
CA GLY A 428 0.58 -18.79 0.66
C GLY A 428 -0.69 -18.04 1.05
N GLN A 429 -1.79 -18.20 0.30
CA GLN A 429 -3.07 -17.56 0.64
C GLN A 429 -3.65 -18.09 1.95
N ALA A 430 -3.64 -19.41 2.16
CA ALA A 430 -4.14 -20.01 3.40
C ALA A 430 -3.30 -19.58 4.62
N LEU A 431 -1.96 -19.48 4.48
CA LEU A 431 -1.09 -18.93 5.52
C LEU A 431 -1.37 -17.45 5.80
N SER A 432 -1.69 -16.67 4.78
CA SER A 432 -2.08 -15.26 4.93
C SER A 432 -3.39 -15.12 5.71
N ASN A 433 -4.37 -15.98 5.41
CA ASN A 433 -5.64 -16.01 6.12
C ASN A 433 -5.46 -16.41 7.60
N ILE A 434 -4.52 -17.33 7.92
CA ILE A 434 -4.15 -17.62 9.32
C ILE A 434 -3.54 -16.37 9.97
N GLY A 435 -2.67 -15.65 9.26
CA GLY A 435 -2.10 -14.39 9.74
C GLY A 435 -3.17 -13.35 10.09
N LEU A 436 -4.22 -13.23 9.26
CA LEU A 436 -5.36 -12.35 9.55
C LEU A 436 -6.14 -12.79 10.79
N CYS A 437 -6.36 -14.10 10.99
CA CYS A 437 -6.97 -14.59 12.24
C CYS A 437 -6.15 -14.16 13.48
N HIS A 438 -4.82 -14.25 13.40
CA HIS A 438 -3.95 -13.87 14.50
C HIS A 438 -3.92 -12.35 14.75
N ILE A 439 -4.10 -11.51 13.73
CA ILE A 439 -4.31 -10.06 13.93
C ILE A 439 -5.58 -9.82 14.75
N GLU A 440 -6.69 -10.47 14.41
CA GLU A 440 -7.97 -10.31 15.13
C GLU A 440 -7.93 -10.87 16.56
N GLU A 441 -7.08 -11.86 16.82
CA GLU A 441 -6.80 -12.40 18.16
C GLU A 441 -5.74 -11.58 18.93
N GLU A 442 -5.23 -10.47 18.36
CA GLU A 442 -4.17 -9.61 18.88
C GLU A 442 -2.80 -10.34 19.09
N ASP A 443 -2.60 -11.51 18.47
CA ASP A 443 -1.34 -12.27 18.45
C ASP A 443 -0.47 -11.85 17.26
N TYR A 444 0.11 -10.64 17.36
CA TYR A 444 0.87 -10.03 16.26
C TYR A 444 2.19 -10.77 15.93
N GLU A 445 2.77 -11.48 16.90
CA GLU A 445 3.98 -12.28 16.69
C GLU A 445 3.67 -13.45 15.75
N SER A 446 2.64 -14.24 16.07
CA SER A 446 2.17 -15.33 15.22
C SER A 446 1.68 -14.83 13.86
N ALA A 447 0.97 -13.70 13.82
CA ALA A 447 0.53 -13.07 12.58
C ALA A 447 1.71 -12.77 11.64
N SER A 448 2.74 -12.10 12.15
CA SER A 448 3.94 -11.76 11.38
C SER A 448 4.69 -13.00 10.86
N ALA A 449 4.73 -14.08 11.66
CA ALA A 449 5.34 -15.35 11.27
C ALA A 449 4.57 -16.04 10.14
N CYS A 450 3.23 -16.00 10.19
CA CYS A 450 2.35 -16.51 9.16
C CYS A 450 2.52 -15.74 7.84
N PHE A 451 2.53 -14.41 7.86
CA PHE A 451 2.73 -13.60 6.65
C PHE A 451 4.13 -13.80 6.05
N LYS A 452 5.19 -13.84 6.87
CA LYS A 452 6.54 -14.19 6.39
C LYS A 452 6.58 -15.58 5.76
N SER A 453 5.85 -16.55 6.31
CA SER A 453 5.76 -17.89 5.76
C SER A 453 4.97 -17.94 4.45
N ALA A 454 3.90 -17.14 4.33
CA ALA A 454 3.16 -16.96 3.09
C ALA A 454 4.05 -16.38 1.98
N LEU A 455 4.83 -15.33 2.30
CA LEU A 455 5.73 -14.68 1.35
C LEU A 455 6.90 -15.56 0.91
N LYS A 456 7.33 -16.54 1.73
CA LYS A 456 8.29 -17.58 1.31
C LYS A 456 7.71 -18.54 0.26
N LYS A 457 6.38 -18.70 0.21
CA LYS A 457 5.69 -19.54 -0.79
C LYS A 457 5.43 -18.75 -2.06
N ASN A 458 4.94 -17.52 -1.90
CA ASN A 458 4.65 -16.62 -3.00
C ASN A 458 4.98 -15.19 -2.56
N ALA A 459 6.07 -14.65 -3.10
CA ALA A 459 6.60 -13.33 -2.73
C ALA A 459 5.72 -12.16 -3.19
N ASP A 460 4.83 -12.40 -4.16
CA ASP A 460 4.01 -11.35 -4.80
C ASP A 460 2.66 -11.11 -4.09
N LEU A 461 2.37 -11.85 -3.02
CA LEU A 461 1.14 -11.72 -2.24
C LEU A 461 1.08 -10.36 -1.52
N LEU A 462 0.42 -9.40 -2.17
CA LEU A 462 0.27 -8.04 -1.68
C LEU A 462 -0.41 -8.00 -0.29
N ASP A 463 -1.48 -8.77 -0.11
CA ASP A 463 -2.22 -8.86 1.15
C ASP A 463 -1.32 -9.34 2.30
N SER A 464 -0.38 -10.25 2.04
CA SER A 464 0.57 -10.71 3.05
C SER A 464 1.62 -9.65 3.39
N ARG A 465 2.08 -8.87 2.40
CA ARG A 465 2.99 -7.74 2.64
C ARG A 465 2.31 -6.66 3.49
N LEU A 466 1.07 -6.31 3.15
CA LEU A 466 0.22 -5.40 3.95
C LEU A 466 -0.05 -5.96 5.35
N GLY A 467 -0.40 -7.24 5.46
CA GLY A 467 -0.59 -7.93 6.73
C GLY A 467 0.65 -7.90 7.62
N LEU A 468 1.84 -8.01 7.04
CA LEU A 468 3.10 -7.89 7.76
C LEU A 468 3.33 -6.48 8.33
N ILE A 469 3.07 -5.44 7.52
CA ILE A 469 3.14 -4.03 7.95
C ILE A 469 2.17 -3.80 9.13
N ARG A 470 0.93 -4.26 8.99
CA ARG A 470 -0.11 -4.16 10.02
C ARG A 470 0.27 -4.88 11.31
N SER A 471 0.84 -6.08 11.20
CA SER A 471 1.27 -6.87 12.37
C SER A 471 2.31 -6.09 13.20
N PHE A 472 3.32 -5.51 12.55
CA PHE A 472 4.34 -4.71 13.26
C PHE A 472 3.80 -3.38 13.78
N LYS A 473 2.88 -2.74 13.04
CA LYS A 473 2.21 -1.52 13.50
C LYS A 473 1.43 -1.78 14.79
N PHE A 474 0.60 -2.83 14.83
CA PHE A 474 -0.20 -3.16 16.00
C PHE A 474 0.64 -3.69 17.18
N SER A 475 1.79 -4.32 16.92
CA SER A 475 2.74 -4.69 17.98
C SER A 475 3.54 -3.50 18.53
N GLY A 476 3.39 -2.30 17.96
CA GLY A 476 4.15 -1.10 18.33
C GLY A 476 5.58 -1.04 17.78
N ASP A 477 6.00 -1.99 16.93
CA ASP A 477 7.31 -1.95 16.26
C ASP A 477 7.21 -1.12 14.98
N TYR A 478 7.04 0.20 15.17
CA TYR A 478 6.86 1.17 14.09
C TYR A 478 8.09 1.28 13.19
N THR A 479 9.29 1.01 13.71
CA THR A 479 10.53 1.03 12.92
C THR A 479 10.52 -0.08 11.87
N THR A 480 10.17 -1.30 12.28
CA THR A 480 10.06 -2.43 11.37
C THR A 480 8.86 -2.26 10.42
N ALA A 481 7.73 -1.76 10.91
CA ALA A 481 6.55 -1.49 10.08
C ALA A 481 6.87 -0.48 8.96
N LYS A 482 7.53 0.64 9.31
CA LYS A 482 7.99 1.67 8.35
C LYS A 482 8.92 1.07 7.30
N LYS A 483 9.87 0.23 7.71
CA LYS A 483 10.79 -0.45 6.79
C LYS A 483 10.03 -1.27 5.74
N TYR A 484 9.13 -2.15 6.16
CA TYR A 484 8.36 -2.98 5.22
C TYR A 484 7.41 -2.16 4.32
N ALA A 485 6.83 -1.08 4.84
CA ALA A 485 6.01 -0.17 4.05
C ALA A 485 6.83 0.51 2.94
N LEU A 486 8.02 1.01 3.26
CA LEU A 486 8.92 1.63 2.27
C LEU A 486 9.44 0.61 1.24
N GLU A 487 9.76 -0.61 1.64
CA GLU A 487 10.13 -1.70 0.71
C GLU A 487 8.99 -2.01 -0.27
N LEU A 488 7.75 -2.06 0.20
CA LEU A 488 6.58 -2.27 -0.66
C LEU A 488 6.32 -1.10 -1.61
N LEU A 489 6.48 0.13 -1.14
CA LEU A 489 6.35 1.32 -1.99
C LEU A 489 7.49 1.48 -2.98
N HIS A 490 8.69 0.96 -2.69
CA HIS A 490 9.78 0.91 -3.65
C HIS A 490 9.42 0.04 -4.87
N ASP A 491 8.82 -1.12 -4.63
CA ASP A 491 8.41 -2.03 -5.71
C ASP A 491 7.13 -1.55 -6.42
N LYS A 492 6.18 -1.01 -5.64
CA LYS A 492 4.84 -0.62 -6.09
C LYS A 492 4.49 0.77 -5.53
N PRO A 493 4.93 1.87 -6.17
CA PRO A 493 4.85 3.22 -5.60
C PRO A 493 3.42 3.80 -5.51
N ASP A 494 2.49 3.26 -6.29
CA ASP A 494 1.12 3.79 -6.42
C ASP A 494 0.08 2.95 -5.67
N LEU A 495 0.43 2.54 -4.43
CA LEU A 495 -0.49 1.82 -3.52
C LEU A 495 -1.01 2.75 -2.42
N ALA A 496 -2.23 3.25 -2.59
CA ALA A 496 -2.83 4.22 -1.67
C ALA A 496 -2.94 3.70 -0.22
N GLU A 497 -3.34 2.44 -0.04
CA GLU A 497 -3.45 1.78 1.26
C GLU A 497 -2.10 1.69 1.99
N VAL A 498 -1.00 1.48 1.26
CA VAL A 498 0.34 1.43 1.88
C VAL A 498 0.81 2.82 2.30
N HIS A 499 0.50 3.86 1.50
CA HIS A 499 0.75 5.25 1.90
C HIS A 499 -0.08 5.67 3.13
N GLU A 500 -1.31 5.18 3.25
CA GLU A 500 -2.10 5.37 4.48
C GLU A 500 -1.44 4.70 5.68
N GLU A 501 -1.09 3.41 5.57
CA GLU A 501 -0.43 2.67 6.65
C GLU A 501 0.88 3.35 7.07
N LEU A 502 1.70 3.77 6.09
CA LEU A 502 2.92 4.54 6.34
C LEU A 502 2.63 5.87 7.04
N GLY A 503 1.60 6.60 6.61
CA GLY A 503 1.18 7.84 7.26
C GLY A 503 0.83 7.64 8.73
N ILE A 504 0.04 6.60 9.05
CA ILE A 504 -0.32 6.26 10.43
C ILE A 504 0.94 5.90 11.24
N ILE A 505 1.82 5.06 10.70
CA ILE A 505 3.08 4.68 11.34
C ILE A 505 3.94 5.92 11.64
N LEU A 506 4.04 6.87 10.70
CA LEU A 506 4.82 8.09 10.87
C LEU A 506 4.23 9.02 11.93
N VAL A 507 2.90 9.07 12.07
CA VAL A 507 2.24 9.78 13.18
C VAL A 507 2.64 9.18 14.53
N GLU A 508 2.64 7.85 14.67
CA GLU A 508 3.07 7.19 15.91
C GLU A 508 4.57 7.37 16.20
N MET A 509 5.37 7.65 15.17
CA MET A 509 6.79 7.98 15.27
C MET A 509 7.08 9.48 15.45
N ASP A 510 6.04 10.32 15.62
CA ASP A 510 6.17 11.79 15.74
C ASP A 510 6.72 12.49 14.48
N ASP A 511 6.76 11.80 13.33
CA ASP A 511 7.16 12.37 12.03
C ASP A 511 5.93 12.92 11.29
N LEU A 512 5.38 14.02 11.81
CA LEU A 512 4.17 14.64 11.26
C LEU A 512 4.36 15.11 9.81
N PHE A 513 5.56 15.56 9.44
CA PHE A 513 5.86 16.01 8.07
C PHE A 513 5.85 14.84 7.08
N GLY A 514 6.50 13.73 7.43
CA GLY A 514 6.45 12.50 6.64
C GLY A 514 5.03 11.93 6.53
N ALA A 515 4.26 11.99 7.62
CA ALA A 515 2.86 11.56 7.64
C ALA A 515 1.99 12.39 6.69
N ILE A 516 2.10 13.72 6.72
CA ILE A 516 1.39 14.63 5.79
C ILE A 516 1.69 14.25 4.34
N HIS A 517 2.97 14.03 4.00
CA HIS A 517 3.35 13.64 2.65
C HIS A 517 2.72 12.32 2.22
N SER A 518 2.72 11.32 3.12
CA SER A 518 2.16 10.00 2.87
C SER A 518 0.64 10.07 2.66
N PHE A 519 -0.09 10.79 3.52
CA PHE A 519 -1.54 10.96 3.35
C PHE A 519 -1.90 11.78 2.11
N GLN A 520 -1.12 12.80 1.74
CA GLN A 520 -1.30 13.52 0.48
C GLN A 520 -1.13 12.59 -0.74
N LYS A 521 -0.12 11.70 -0.70
CA LYS A 521 0.09 10.73 -1.77
C LYS A 521 -1.06 9.71 -1.82
N ALA A 522 -1.52 9.18 -0.68
CA ALA A 522 -2.70 8.31 -0.61
C ALA A 522 -3.96 8.98 -1.21
N LEU A 523 -4.21 10.24 -0.85
CA LEU A 523 -5.34 11.02 -1.38
C LEU A 523 -5.21 11.32 -2.87
N SER A 524 -3.99 11.53 -3.38
CA SER A 524 -3.75 11.73 -4.82
C SER A 524 -4.06 10.48 -5.65
N LEU A 525 -3.88 9.29 -5.07
CA LEU A 525 -4.14 7.99 -5.69
C LEU A 525 -5.61 7.60 -5.60
N ALA A 526 -6.31 8.01 -4.55
CA ALA A 526 -7.74 7.81 -4.37
C ALA A 526 -8.45 9.13 -4.00
N PRO A 527 -8.66 10.04 -4.98
CA PRO A 527 -9.34 11.30 -4.74
C PRO A 527 -10.79 11.03 -4.30
N GLY A 528 -11.16 11.51 -3.12
CA GLY A 528 -12.50 11.32 -2.56
C GLY A 528 -12.58 10.32 -1.39
N ASN A 529 -11.47 9.70 -0.99
CA ASN A 529 -11.45 8.89 0.23
C ASN A 529 -11.51 9.80 1.48
N VAL A 530 -12.65 9.75 2.18
CA VAL A 530 -12.92 10.59 3.37
C VAL A 530 -12.04 10.25 4.57
N GLN A 531 -11.62 8.99 4.70
CA GLN A 531 -10.72 8.56 5.76
C GLN A 531 -9.33 9.19 5.57
N TYR A 532 -8.83 9.26 4.32
CA TYR A 532 -7.53 9.87 4.02
C TYR A 532 -7.55 11.38 4.27
N LEU A 533 -8.66 12.05 3.93
CA LEU A 533 -8.87 13.47 4.26
C LEU A 533 -8.89 13.69 5.77
N SER A 534 -9.55 12.82 6.52
CA SER A 534 -9.59 12.90 7.98
C SER A 534 -8.21 12.69 8.62
N HIS A 535 -7.44 11.70 8.15
CA HIS A 535 -6.08 11.47 8.62
C HIS A 535 -5.17 12.68 8.30
N LEU A 536 -5.22 13.19 7.07
CA LEU A 536 -4.47 14.37 6.67
C LEU A 536 -4.87 15.60 7.51
N GLY A 537 -6.17 15.84 7.69
CA GLY A 537 -6.69 16.93 8.51
C GLY A 537 -6.18 16.87 9.95
N ASN A 538 -6.22 15.69 10.57
CA ASN A 538 -5.72 15.48 11.93
C ASN A 538 -4.22 15.76 12.03
N THR A 539 -3.42 15.23 11.12
CA THR A 539 -1.97 15.46 11.12
C THR A 539 -1.62 16.93 10.84
N LEU A 540 -2.37 17.60 9.95
CA LEU A 540 -2.24 19.04 9.71
C LEU A 540 -2.61 19.86 10.95
N PHE A 541 -3.63 19.44 11.70
CA PHE A 541 -4.01 20.10 12.96
C PHE A 541 -2.87 20.03 13.98
N PHE A 542 -2.34 18.83 14.22
CA PHE A 542 -1.27 18.63 15.21
C PHE A 542 0.08 19.22 14.78
N SER A 543 0.31 19.43 13.48
CA SER A 543 1.47 20.20 12.99
C SER A 543 1.25 21.72 12.97
N GLY A 544 0.12 22.21 13.50
CA GLY A 544 -0.21 23.63 13.60
C GLY A 544 -0.74 24.28 12.31
N GLN A 545 -0.91 23.51 11.23
CA GLN A 545 -1.44 23.94 9.93
C GLN A 545 -2.97 23.97 9.92
N HIS A 546 -3.55 24.74 10.85
CA HIS A 546 -4.98 24.74 11.16
C HIS A 546 -5.91 25.16 10.00
N ASP A 547 -5.45 26.02 9.10
CA ASP A 547 -6.27 26.45 7.97
C ASP A 547 -6.40 25.32 6.93
N GLN A 548 -5.31 24.59 6.69
CA GLN A 548 -5.33 23.41 5.81
C GLN A 548 -6.06 22.23 6.45
N SER A 549 -5.99 22.06 7.77
CA SER A 549 -6.78 21.03 8.45
C SER A 549 -8.29 21.32 8.34
N ARG A 550 -8.70 22.58 8.49
CA ARG A 550 -10.09 23.03 8.21
C ARG A 550 -10.54 22.64 6.81
N GLU A 551 -9.74 22.94 5.79
CA GLU A 551 -10.07 22.58 4.41
C GLU A 551 -10.27 21.07 4.24
N CYS A 552 -9.42 20.25 4.87
CA CYS A 552 -9.55 18.79 4.82
C CYS A 552 -10.86 18.31 5.46
N TYR A 553 -11.23 18.84 6.63
CA TYR A 553 -12.48 18.44 7.28
C TYR A 553 -13.71 18.91 6.51
N GLU A 554 -13.71 20.15 6.00
CA GLU A 554 -14.80 20.67 5.17
C GLU A 554 -14.98 19.83 3.89
N GLN A 555 -13.89 19.38 3.26
CA GLN A 555 -13.94 18.45 2.13
C GLN A 555 -14.49 17.07 2.53
N ALA A 556 -14.04 16.51 3.66
CA ALA A 556 -14.54 15.22 4.14
C ALA A 556 -16.05 15.27 4.43
N ILE A 557 -16.53 16.33 5.07
CA ILE A 557 -17.95 16.57 5.36
C ILE A 557 -18.74 16.77 4.07
N CYS A 558 -18.19 17.48 3.09
CA CYS A 558 -18.84 17.67 1.79
C CYS A 558 -19.03 16.34 1.03
N LEU A 559 -18.03 15.45 1.09
CA LEU A 559 -18.08 14.13 0.45
C LEU A 559 -18.97 13.13 1.20
N SER A 560 -18.94 13.17 2.53
CA SER A 560 -19.73 12.30 3.40
C SER A 560 -20.28 13.11 4.59
N PRO A 561 -21.47 13.71 4.47
CA PRO A 561 -22.07 14.54 5.51
C PRO A 561 -22.35 13.84 6.85
N GLU A 562 -22.29 12.51 6.88
CA GLU A 562 -22.50 11.70 8.10
C GLU A 562 -21.17 11.20 8.69
N TYR A 563 -20.02 11.65 8.16
CA TYR A 563 -18.71 11.20 8.64
C TYR A 563 -18.35 11.91 9.96
N ALA A 564 -18.87 11.36 11.05
CA ALA A 564 -18.85 11.96 12.39
C ALA A 564 -17.45 12.38 12.87
N GLN A 565 -16.40 11.63 12.51
CA GLN A 565 -15.03 11.98 12.89
C GLN A 565 -14.58 13.31 12.31
N ALA A 566 -14.94 13.64 11.05
CA ALA A 566 -14.57 14.93 10.48
C ALA A 566 -15.31 16.10 11.15
N HIS A 567 -16.60 15.93 11.44
CA HIS A 567 -17.37 16.94 12.20
C HIS A 567 -16.77 17.20 13.58
N TRP A 568 -16.46 16.12 14.31
CA TRP A 568 -15.86 16.25 15.63
C TRP A 568 -14.48 16.93 15.58
N HIS A 569 -13.58 16.56 14.66
CA HIS A 569 -12.30 17.26 14.54
C HIS A 569 -12.44 18.70 14.00
N TYR A 570 -13.41 18.96 13.12
CA TYR A 570 -13.72 20.31 12.64
C TYR A 570 -14.14 21.23 13.78
N SER A 571 -14.92 20.71 14.72
CA SER A 571 -15.32 21.44 15.93
C SER A 571 -14.13 22.00 16.70
N TRP A 572 -13.01 21.26 16.79
CA TRP A 572 -11.80 21.72 17.47
C TRP A 572 -11.20 22.94 16.80
N VAL A 573 -11.13 22.94 15.46
CA VAL A 573 -10.60 24.09 14.70
C VAL A 573 -11.48 25.32 14.87
N LEU A 574 -12.81 25.13 14.82
CA LEU A 574 -13.77 26.20 15.03
C LEU A 574 -13.65 26.79 16.44
N LEU A 575 -13.62 25.94 17.47
CA LEU A 575 -13.49 26.37 18.86
C LEU A 575 -12.14 27.05 19.13
N LEU A 576 -11.05 26.51 18.58
CA LEU A 576 -9.70 27.08 18.68
C LEU A 576 -9.60 28.47 18.02
N ASN A 577 -10.40 28.71 16.97
CA ASN A 577 -10.54 30.01 16.29
C ASN A 577 -11.55 30.95 16.98
N GLY A 578 -12.26 30.50 18.02
CA GLY A 578 -13.31 31.26 18.67
C GLY A 578 -14.64 31.32 17.91
N GLU A 579 -14.86 30.45 16.92
CA GLU A 579 -16.13 30.29 16.20
C GLU A 579 -17.10 29.41 17.01
N TYR A 580 -17.46 29.84 18.23
CA TYR A 580 -18.14 29.02 19.24
C TYR A 580 -19.51 28.49 18.80
N GLU A 581 -20.38 29.31 18.21
CA GLU A 581 -21.74 28.89 17.85
C GLU A 581 -21.72 27.66 16.93
N LYS A 582 -20.91 27.72 15.87
CA LYS A 582 -20.70 26.58 14.97
C LYS A 582 -19.91 25.47 15.66
N GLY A 583 -18.85 25.83 16.37
CA GLY A 583 -17.99 24.88 17.07
C GLY A 583 -18.78 23.97 18.01
N TRP A 584 -19.73 24.49 18.79
CA TRP A 584 -20.58 23.69 19.66
C TRP A 584 -21.53 22.78 18.91
N CYS A 585 -22.10 23.23 17.80
CA CYS A 585 -22.95 22.38 16.96
C CYS A 585 -22.16 21.19 16.42
N GLU A 586 -20.96 21.45 15.88
CA GLU A 586 -20.06 20.42 15.36
C GLU A 586 -19.53 19.49 16.49
N TYR A 587 -19.39 20.02 17.71
CA TYR A 587 -18.92 19.24 18.86
C TYR A 587 -19.93 18.17 19.31
N GLU A 588 -21.21 18.27 18.94
CA GLU A 588 -22.21 17.23 19.23
C GLU A 588 -21.94 15.92 18.48
N TRP A 589 -21.24 15.96 17.35
CA TRP A 589 -20.85 14.76 16.61
C TRP A 589 -19.89 13.83 17.36
N ARG A 590 -19.38 14.26 18.52
CA ARG A 590 -18.59 13.40 19.42
C ARG A 590 -19.31 12.11 19.82
N PHE A 591 -20.64 12.12 19.86
CA PHE A 591 -21.43 10.92 20.18
C PHE A 591 -21.36 9.90 19.03
N GLU A 592 -21.60 10.34 17.80
CA GLU A 592 -21.53 9.47 16.62
C GLU A 592 -20.09 9.10 16.23
N ALA A 593 -19.11 9.93 16.61
CA ALA A 593 -17.69 9.62 16.50
C ALA A 593 -17.22 8.59 17.54
N GLY A 594 -18.08 8.15 18.47
CA GLY A 594 -17.74 7.18 19.51
C GLY A 594 -16.82 7.73 20.61
N VAL A 595 -16.68 9.04 20.72
CA VAL A 595 -15.82 9.72 21.70
C VAL A 595 -16.47 9.78 23.07
N ALA A 596 -17.80 9.92 23.10
CA ALA A 596 -18.60 9.98 24.31
C ALA A 596 -19.87 9.16 24.14
N HIS A 597 -20.42 8.67 25.26
CA HIS A 597 -21.68 7.93 25.26
C HIS A 597 -22.87 8.85 25.51
N ARG A 598 -23.91 8.76 24.67
CA ARG A 598 -25.19 9.44 24.89
C ARG A 598 -26.16 8.48 25.58
N TYR A 599 -26.58 8.82 26.79
CA TYR A 599 -27.44 7.94 27.59
C TYR A 599 -28.80 7.75 26.92
N GLN A 600 -29.27 6.51 26.88
CA GLN A 600 -30.60 6.15 26.39
C GLN A 600 -31.52 5.91 27.59
N LEU A 601 -32.13 6.98 28.11
CA LEU A 601 -33.00 6.95 29.29
C LEU A 601 -34.48 7.00 28.92
N THR A 602 -35.36 6.63 29.85
CA THR A 602 -36.82 6.68 29.63
C THR A 602 -37.39 8.09 29.66
N GLN A 603 -36.79 8.96 30.46
CA GLN A 603 -37.11 10.38 30.54
C GLN A 603 -36.60 11.08 29.29
N PRO A 604 -37.28 12.15 28.81
CA PRO A 604 -36.81 12.88 27.64
C PRO A 604 -35.57 13.73 27.94
N GLU A 605 -34.83 14.06 26.89
CA GLU A 605 -33.79 15.08 26.95
C GLU A 605 -34.40 16.47 27.13
N TRP A 606 -33.73 17.32 27.90
CA TRP A 606 -34.15 18.70 28.09
C TRP A 606 -33.99 19.52 26.80
N ASN A 607 -35.03 20.28 26.44
CA ASN A 607 -35.10 21.09 25.22
C ASN A 607 -34.69 22.57 25.40
N GLY A 608 -34.24 22.96 26.59
CA GLY A 608 -33.83 24.33 26.92
C GLY A 608 -34.94 25.24 27.48
N GLU A 609 -36.18 24.75 27.59
CA GLU A 609 -37.31 25.49 28.16
C GLU A 609 -37.18 25.67 29.69
N VAL A 610 -37.90 26.66 30.22
CA VAL A 610 -37.98 26.92 31.67
C VAL A 610 -38.95 25.93 32.30
N MET A 611 -38.57 25.32 33.43
CA MET A 611 -39.41 24.36 34.15
C MET A 611 -39.25 24.57 35.66
N GLU A 612 -40.09 25.44 36.22
CA GLU A 612 -40.02 25.78 37.64
C GLU A 612 -40.29 24.55 38.53
N GLY A 613 -39.30 24.19 39.36
CA GLY A 613 -39.34 23.02 40.23
C GLY A 613 -39.08 21.68 39.53
N GLY A 614 -38.83 21.66 38.22
CA GLY A 614 -38.47 20.44 37.48
C GLY A 614 -37.12 19.90 37.93
N ARG A 615 -36.94 18.58 37.91
CA ARG A 615 -35.70 17.89 38.28
C ARG A 615 -34.94 17.48 37.01
N ILE A 616 -33.70 17.94 36.88
CA ILE A 616 -32.83 17.61 35.74
C ILE A 616 -31.64 16.78 36.20
N LEU A 617 -31.38 15.69 35.46
CA LEU A 617 -30.13 14.93 35.56
C LEU A 617 -29.12 15.44 34.53
N LEU A 618 -28.05 16.07 34.99
CA LEU A 618 -26.89 16.40 34.16
C LEU A 618 -25.82 15.32 34.38
N TYR A 619 -25.28 14.72 33.33
CA TYR A 619 -24.26 13.67 33.46
C TYR A 619 -22.96 14.07 32.77
N CYS A 620 -21.83 13.71 33.39
CA CYS A 620 -20.49 13.94 32.86
C CYS A 620 -20.04 12.79 31.95
N GLU A 621 -19.70 13.08 30.69
CA GLU A 621 -19.35 12.06 29.69
C GLU A 621 -17.85 11.99 29.32
N GLN A 622 -17.06 13.02 29.63
CA GLN A 622 -15.62 13.12 29.27
C GLN A 622 -14.71 13.21 30.52
N GLY A 623 -13.52 13.80 30.41
CA GLY A 623 -12.50 13.83 31.44
C GLY A 623 -12.83 14.75 32.61
N PHE A 624 -12.01 14.67 33.67
CA PHE A 624 -12.18 15.49 34.87
C PHE A 624 -12.08 16.99 34.56
N GLY A 625 -11.15 17.40 33.70
CA GLY A 625 -11.02 18.80 33.28
C GLY A 625 -12.27 19.31 32.59
N ASP A 626 -12.89 18.49 31.74
CA ASP A 626 -14.12 18.82 31.02
C ASP A 626 -15.29 18.99 31.99
N ALA A 627 -15.47 18.04 32.91
CA ALA A 627 -16.50 18.12 33.93
C ALA A 627 -16.34 19.37 34.80
N ILE A 628 -15.12 19.64 35.29
CA ILE A 628 -14.81 20.82 36.12
C ILE A 628 -15.01 22.13 35.35
N GLN A 629 -14.69 22.18 34.06
CA GLN A 629 -14.90 23.39 33.28
C GLN A 629 -16.39 23.62 32.98
N PHE A 630 -17.10 22.58 32.54
CA PHE A 630 -18.47 22.71 32.03
C PHE A 630 -19.54 22.70 33.12
N VAL A 631 -19.25 22.23 34.34
CA VAL A 631 -20.19 22.32 35.48
C VAL A 631 -20.65 23.75 35.75
N ARG A 632 -19.87 24.76 35.35
CA ARG A 632 -20.27 26.18 35.40
C ARG A 632 -21.60 26.47 34.71
N TYR A 633 -21.95 25.72 33.67
CA TYR A 633 -23.18 25.93 32.90
C TYR A 633 -24.41 25.44 33.67
N ALA A 634 -24.26 24.54 34.65
CA ALA A 634 -25.36 24.12 35.51
C ALA A 634 -25.99 25.32 36.24
N ARG A 635 -25.24 26.40 36.52
CA ARG A 635 -25.82 27.62 37.09
C ARG A 635 -26.89 28.25 36.19
N LEU A 636 -26.71 28.22 34.87
CA LEU A 636 -27.69 28.76 33.91
C LEU A 636 -28.93 27.87 33.84
N VAL A 637 -28.76 26.57 34.07
CA VAL A 637 -29.88 25.63 34.23
C VAL A 637 -30.62 25.92 35.53
N LYS A 638 -29.90 26.23 36.61
CA LYS A 638 -30.47 26.60 37.92
C LYS A 638 -31.31 27.87 37.82
N GLU A 639 -30.82 28.87 37.08
CA GLU A 639 -31.54 30.12 36.78
C GLU A 639 -32.85 29.89 36.01
N LYS A 640 -33.03 28.73 35.36
CA LYS A 640 -34.29 28.32 34.69
C LYS A 640 -35.26 27.55 35.60
N GLY A 641 -35.02 27.55 36.91
CA GLY A 641 -35.94 27.00 37.92
C GLY A 641 -35.76 25.52 38.24
N PHE A 642 -34.70 24.87 37.74
CA PHE A 642 -34.48 23.44 37.95
C PHE A 642 -33.89 23.10 39.33
N TYR A 643 -34.24 21.91 39.81
CA TYR A 643 -33.48 21.15 40.80
C TYR A 643 -32.44 20.30 40.06
N ILE A 644 -31.16 20.51 40.34
CA ILE A 644 -30.04 19.93 39.60
C ILE A 644 -29.48 18.73 40.34
N ILE A 645 -29.58 17.58 39.67
CA ILE A 645 -28.86 16.36 40.01
C ILE A 645 -27.70 16.27 39.03
N ILE A 646 -26.47 16.20 39.53
CA ILE A 646 -25.29 15.98 38.67
C ILE A 646 -24.71 14.58 38.89
N GLU A 647 -24.55 13.82 37.82
CA GLU A 647 -23.83 12.56 37.84
C GLU A 647 -22.36 12.76 37.47
N CYS A 648 -21.46 12.28 38.32
CA CYS A 648 -20.02 12.39 38.09
C CYS A 648 -19.26 11.17 38.65
N ARG A 649 -17.98 11.07 38.29
CA ARG A 649 -17.06 10.11 38.91
C ARG A 649 -16.81 10.48 40.38
N LYS A 650 -16.53 9.47 41.22
CA LYS A 650 -16.36 9.63 42.68
C LYS A 650 -15.30 10.68 43.07
N GLU A 651 -14.27 10.89 42.25
CA GLU A 651 -13.19 11.84 42.52
C GLU A 651 -13.66 13.31 42.47
N LEU A 652 -14.81 13.58 41.84
CA LEU A 652 -15.41 14.92 41.76
C LEU A 652 -16.51 15.15 42.80
N LEU A 653 -16.95 14.10 43.52
CA LEU A 653 -18.09 14.12 44.44
C LEU A 653 -18.01 15.33 45.39
N ARG A 654 -16.95 15.40 46.20
CA ARG A 654 -16.81 16.43 47.24
C ARG A 654 -16.71 17.85 46.68
N ILE A 655 -16.19 18.05 45.47
CA ILE A 655 -16.12 19.41 44.89
C ILE A 655 -17.46 19.84 44.27
N PHE A 656 -18.23 18.90 43.72
CA PHE A 656 -19.56 19.19 43.17
C PHE A 656 -20.60 19.38 44.27
N GLU A 657 -20.50 18.67 45.41
CA GLU A 657 -21.33 18.92 46.60
C GLU A 657 -21.16 20.34 47.15
N ASN A 658 -20.00 20.96 46.92
CA ASN A 658 -19.71 22.33 47.38
C ASN A 658 -20.08 23.42 46.35
N CYS A 659 -20.72 23.06 45.23
CA CYS A 659 -21.22 24.01 44.24
C CYS A 659 -22.63 24.46 44.64
N SER A 660 -22.82 25.75 44.92
CA SER A 660 -24.10 26.30 45.42
C SER A 660 -25.29 26.17 44.48
N PHE A 661 -25.06 25.90 43.19
CA PHE A 661 -26.08 25.72 42.17
C PHE A 661 -26.42 24.25 41.89
N ILE A 662 -25.76 23.31 42.58
CA ILE A 662 -26.02 21.86 42.48
C ILE A 662 -26.78 21.44 43.74
N ASP A 663 -27.89 20.72 43.57
CA ASP A 663 -28.73 20.32 44.71
C ASP A 663 -28.44 18.88 45.17
N GLU A 664 -28.03 18.00 44.24
CA GLU A 664 -27.76 16.58 44.51
C GLU A 664 -26.62 16.09 43.60
N VAL A 665 -25.71 15.27 44.14
CA VAL A 665 -24.61 14.65 43.39
C VAL A 665 -24.77 13.13 43.39
N LEU A 666 -24.76 12.54 42.22
CA LEU A 666 -24.83 11.11 41.97
C LEU A 666 -23.46 10.60 41.51
N ILE A 667 -23.00 9.48 42.07
CA ILE A 667 -21.81 8.80 41.58
C ILE A 667 -22.21 7.91 40.39
N GLU A 668 -21.45 7.96 39.31
CA GLU A 668 -21.62 7.11 38.13
C GLU A 668 -21.87 5.63 38.50
N GLY A 669 -22.87 5.03 37.88
CA GLY A 669 -23.33 3.66 38.17
C GLY A 669 -24.26 3.54 39.41
N GLY A 670 -24.48 4.63 40.14
CA GLY A 670 -25.51 4.72 41.19
C GLY A 670 -26.92 4.77 40.61
N ALA A 671 -27.92 4.36 41.40
CA ALA A 671 -29.32 4.52 41.02
C ALA A 671 -29.72 6.00 41.13
N PRO A 672 -30.12 6.67 40.03
CA PRO A 672 -30.49 8.07 40.10
C PRO A 672 -31.80 8.23 40.90
N PRO A 673 -31.96 9.36 41.64
CA PRO A 673 -33.25 9.74 42.20
C PRO A 673 -34.26 9.97 41.06
N CYS A 674 -35.54 10.18 41.37
CA CYS A 674 -36.51 10.57 40.34
C CYS A 674 -36.10 11.90 39.69
N PHE A 675 -36.12 11.98 38.36
CA PHE A 675 -35.91 13.20 37.58
C PHE A 675 -36.90 13.25 36.41
N ASP A 676 -37.15 14.45 35.89
CA ASP A 676 -38.12 14.71 34.83
C ASP A 676 -37.48 14.71 33.44
N VAL A 677 -36.27 15.28 33.35
CA VAL A 677 -35.49 15.41 32.11
C VAL A 677 -34.01 15.16 32.37
N HIS A 678 -33.24 14.84 31.33
CA HIS A 678 -31.78 14.70 31.42
C HIS A 678 -31.06 15.45 30.31
N TYR A 679 -29.77 15.74 30.49
CA TYR A 679 -28.96 16.31 29.42
C TYR A 679 -27.45 16.09 29.63
N PRO A 680 -26.66 15.83 28.57
CA PRO A 680 -25.20 15.76 28.68
C PRO A 680 -24.59 17.12 29.05
N LEU A 681 -23.64 17.12 29.99
CA LEU A 681 -23.10 18.35 30.55
C LEU A 681 -22.38 19.21 29.50
N LEU A 682 -21.60 18.59 28.60
CA LEU A 682 -20.82 19.34 27.60
C LEU A 682 -21.68 19.85 26.43
N SER A 683 -22.92 19.39 26.30
CA SER A 683 -23.87 19.88 25.27
C SER A 683 -24.61 21.14 25.70
N LEU A 684 -24.52 21.56 26.97
CA LEU A 684 -25.20 22.75 27.47
C LEU A 684 -24.89 24.03 26.68
N PRO A 685 -23.65 24.31 26.25
CA PRO A 685 -23.36 25.51 25.46
C PRO A 685 -24.09 25.56 24.12
N ALA A 686 -24.22 24.41 23.44
CA ALA A 686 -24.97 24.30 22.19
C ALA A 686 -26.47 24.56 22.43
N LEU A 687 -27.05 23.87 23.41
CA LEU A 687 -28.48 24.00 23.75
C LEU A 687 -28.85 25.43 24.15
N LEU A 688 -27.99 26.07 24.94
CA LEU A 688 -28.18 27.44 25.43
C LEU A 688 -27.74 28.52 24.42
N LYS A 689 -27.25 28.13 23.24
CA LYS A 689 -26.78 29.03 22.16
C LYS A 689 -25.76 30.05 22.63
N LEU A 690 -24.74 29.58 23.35
CA LEU A 690 -23.72 30.44 23.95
C LEU A 690 -22.65 30.82 22.91
N ASN A 691 -22.55 32.11 22.62
CA ASN A 691 -21.66 32.64 21.59
C ASN A 691 -20.23 32.91 22.08
N ALA A 692 -19.99 32.90 23.40
CA ALA A 692 -18.66 32.99 24.00
C ALA A 692 -18.68 32.59 25.48
N PRO A 693 -17.58 32.06 26.02
CA PRO A 693 -17.45 31.77 27.44
C PRO A 693 -17.41 33.01 28.34
N ALA A 694 -17.12 34.19 27.77
CA ALA A 694 -17.02 35.49 28.44
C ALA A 694 -18.21 35.81 29.37
N GLN A 695 -19.40 35.26 29.08
CA GLN A 695 -20.62 35.48 29.86
C GLN A 695 -20.56 34.88 31.28
N LEU A 696 -19.67 33.93 31.54
CA LEU A 696 -19.54 33.21 32.81
C LEU A 696 -18.16 33.35 33.47
N THR A 697 -17.27 34.16 32.90
CA THR A 697 -15.85 34.23 33.27
C THR A 697 -15.58 34.97 34.60
N SER A 698 -16.52 35.73 35.13
CA SER A 698 -16.24 36.76 36.16
C SER A 698 -16.20 36.29 37.62
N SER A 699 -16.43 35.02 37.95
CA SER A 699 -16.40 34.57 39.35
C SER A 699 -15.96 33.11 39.51
N PRO A 700 -15.22 32.78 40.59
CA PRO A 700 -15.03 31.40 41.03
C PRO A 700 -16.39 30.71 41.17
N TYR A 701 -16.49 29.48 40.70
CA TYR A 701 -17.74 28.71 40.67
C TYR A 701 -17.63 27.37 41.38
N ILE A 702 -16.45 27.06 41.91
CA ILE A 702 -16.20 25.97 42.86
C ILE A 702 -15.64 26.61 44.13
N SER A 703 -16.04 26.12 45.30
CA SER A 703 -15.53 26.57 46.59
C SER A 703 -15.10 25.38 47.45
N CYS A 704 -14.11 25.57 48.33
CA CYS A 704 -13.71 24.57 49.32
C CYS A 704 -14.25 25.04 50.68
N ILE A 705 -15.31 24.40 51.19
CA ILE A 705 -15.97 24.88 52.41
C ILE A 705 -15.47 24.14 53.67
N ASN A 706 -14.90 22.93 53.55
CA ASN A 706 -14.88 22.00 54.69
C ASN A 706 -13.53 21.46 55.16
N SER A 707 -12.39 21.80 54.56
CA SER A 707 -11.07 21.34 55.08
C SER A 707 -9.93 22.31 54.73
N PRO A 708 -9.48 23.18 55.66
CA PRO A 708 -8.26 23.94 55.42
C PRO A 708 -7.07 22.97 55.30
N CYS A 709 -6.33 23.04 54.19
CA CYS A 709 -5.09 22.29 54.04
C CYS A 709 -4.02 22.92 54.93
N ILE A 710 -3.46 22.13 55.86
CA ILE A 710 -2.31 22.55 56.65
C ILE A 710 -1.07 22.16 55.87
N LEU A 711 -0.43 23.15 55.23
CA LEU A 711 0.82 22.91 54.54
C LEU A 711 1.93 22.49 55.53
N PRO A 712 2.78 21.52 55.17
CA PRO A 712 3.94 21.15 55.96
C PRO A 712 4.83 22.37 56.26
N LYS A 713 5.41 22.40 57.46
CA LYS A 713 6.29 23.50 57.88
C LYS A 713 7.54 23.54 57.00
N VAL A 714 7.80 24.72 56.44
CA VAL A 714 8.99 25.00 55.65
C VAL A 714 10.20 25.17 56.57
N LYS A 715 11.36 24.61 56.19
CA LYS A 715 12.61 24.71 56.97
C LYS A 715 13.19 26.14 56.92
N ASN A 716 13.05 26.83 55.79
CA ASN A 716 13.53 28.19 55.61
C ASN A 716 12.46 29.22 56.06
N LYS A 717 12.87 30.18 56.90
CA LYS A 717 11.99 31.24 57.41
C LYS A 717 11.87 32.45 56.47
N GLU A 718 12.69 32.49 55.42
CA GLU A 718 12.75 33.59 54.43
C GLU A 718 11.89 33.30 53.18
N VAL A 719 11.08 32.24 53.19
CA VAL A 719 10.18 31.93 52.07
C VAL A 719 9.11 33.00 51.94
N ASN A 720 9.06 33.61 50.75
CA ASN A 720 8.15 34.68 50.39
C ASN A 720 7.02 34.21 49.47
N LEU A 721 7.16 33.05 48.83
CA LEU A 721 6.20 32.56 47.84
C LEU A 721 6.03 31.04 47.91
N ARG A 722 4.79 30.56 47.90
CA ARG A 722 4.42 29.14 47.90
C ARG A 722 3.82 28.75 46.55
N ILE A 723 4.49 27.88 45.82
CA ILE A 723 4.11 27.50 44.46
C ILE A 723 3.69 26.04 44.41
N GLY A 724 2.51 25.75 43.86
CA GLY A 724 2.08 24.39 43.51
C GLY A 724 2.46 24.06 42.08
N ILE A 725 3.02 22.89 41.81
CA ILE A 725 3.40 22.46 40.46
C ILE A 725 2.72 21.15 40.03
N THR A 726 2.45 21.03 38.73
CA THR A 726 2.02 19.78 38.06
C THR A 726 2.54 19.80 36.63
N TRP A 727 3.39 18.84 36.28
CA TRP A 727 4.16 18.88 35.03
C TRP A 727 3.64 17.90 33.97
N GLN A 728 2.82 16.92 34.36
CA GLN A 728 2.32 15.88 33.47
C GLN A 728 0.82 15.61 33.68
N GLY A 729 0.11 15.42 32.56
CA GLY A 729 -1.27 14.95 32.55
C GLY A 729 -1.38 13.42 32.63
N ASN A 730 -2.53 12.90 32.22
CA ASN A 730 -2.77 11.46 32.15
C ASN A 730 -1.88 10.80 31.07
N PRO A 731 -0.98 9.86 31.42
CA PRO A 731 -0.16 9.14 30.45
C PRO A 731 -0.96 8.32 29.43
N GLY A 732 -2.16 7.88 29.80
CA GLY A 732 -3.06 7.15 28.89
C GLY A 732 -3.70 8.01 27.81
N PHE A 733 -3.50 9.34 27.84
CA PHE A 733 -3.90 10.22 26.74
C PHE A 733 -2.80 10.23 25.69
N LYS A 734 -3.13 9.80 24.45
CA LYS A 734 -2.18 9.62 23.34
C LYS A 734 -1.21 10.80 23.14
N TRP A 735 -1.72 12.02 23.19
CA TRP A 735 -0.95 13.25 22.94
C TRP A 735 -0.38 13.89 24.20
N ASN A 736 -0.34 13.16 25.33
CA ASN A 736 0.12 13.72 26.59
C ASN A 736 1.60 14.13 26.56
N HIS A 737 2.42 13.44 25.77
CA HIS A 737 3.85 13.70 25.64
C HIS A 737 4.14 15.09 25.07
N TRP A 738 3.34 15.60 24.13
CA TRP A 738 3.51 16.95 23.57
C TRP A 738 3.13 18.08 24.53
N ARG A 739 2.19 17.83 25.44
CA ARG A 739 1.72 18.83 26.42
C ARG A 739 2.35 18.71 27.81
N SER A 740 3.28 17.76 27.97
CA SER A 740 3.97 17.50 29.24
C SER A 740 5.42 17.99 29.18
N CYS A 741 5.94 18.44 30.31
CA CYS A 741 7.36 18.80 30.44
C CYS A 741 8.06 17.90 31.47
N SER A 742 9.40 17.86 31.39
CA SER A 742 10.21 17.16 32.40
C SER A 742 10.16 17.90 33.73
N LEU A 743 10.15 17.12 34.82
CA LEU A 743 10.24 17.65 36.18
C LEU A 743 11.55 18.44 36.41
N ASP A 744 12.64 18.06 35.74
CA ASP A 744 13.94 18.77 35.81
C ASP A 744 13.86 20.24 35.41
N MET A 745 12.89 20.59 34.56
CA MET A 745 12.72 21.96 34.09
C MET A 745 12.30 22.91 35.22
N PHE A 746 11.74 22.38 36.31
CA PHE A 746 11.36 23.14 37.50
C PHE A 746 12.51 23.34 38.50
N LYS A 747 13.67 22.68 38.31
CA LYS A 747 14.82 22.77 39.21
C LYS A 747 15.18 24.21 39.60
N PRO A 748 15.28 25.20 38.67
CA PRO A 748 15.62 26.58 39.03
C PRO A 748 14.60 27.27 39.95
N ILE A 749 13.34 26.82 39.92
CA ILE A 749 12.27 27.33 40.79
C ILE A 749 12.34 26.64 42.16
N ILE A 750 12.61 25.33 42.16
CA ILE A 750 12.66 24.50 43.36
C ILE A 750 13.86 24.84 44.24
N GLU A 751 15.02 25.12 43.65
CA GLU A 751 16.25 25.50 44.38
C GLU A 751 16.28 26.97 44.81
N ASN A 752 15.24 27.75 44.54
CA ASN A 752 15.21 29.16 44.92
C ASN A 752 14.86 29.32 46.41
N ASP A 753 15.79 29.85 47.21
CA ASP A 753 15.63 30.00 48.67
C ASP A 753 14.41 30.82 49.12
N LEU A 754 13.87 31.69 48.26
CA LEU A 754 12.71 32.55 48.55
C LEU A 754 11.38 31.88 48.17
N VAL A 755 11.42 30.70 47.55
CA VAL A 755 10.26 29.95 47.07
C VAL A 755 10.19 28.60 47.78
N GLN A 756 8.99 28.22 48.23
CA GLN A 756 8.72 26.82 48.57
C GLN A 756 7.83 26.22 47.51
N THR A 757 8.31 25.14 46.89
CA THR A 757 7.55 24.41 45.87
C THR A 757 6.85 23.20 46.47
N TYR A 758 5.62 22.95 46.03
CA TYR A 758 4.77 21.84 46.43
C TYR A 758 4.32 21.06 45.20
N SER A 759 4.48 19.75 45.18
CA SER A 759 3.94 18.90 44.12
C SER A 759 2.45 18.65 44.35
N LEU A 760 1.64 19.01 43.34
CA LEU A 760 0.22 18.63 43.25
C LEU A 760 0.00 17.45 42.29
N GLN A 761 1.09 16.87 41.76
CA GLN A 761 1.07 15.80 40.78
C GLN A 761 0.46 14.52 41.37
N LYS A 762 -0.33 13.81 40.56
CA LYS A 762 -0.88 12.50 40.88
C LYS A 762 -0.63 11.52 39.74
N GLY A 763 -0.65 10.23 40.05
CA GLY A 763 -0.46 9.14 39.09
C GLY A 763 1.00 8.81 38.84
N VAL A 764 1.28 8.15 37.71
CA VAL A 764 2.59 7.56 37.38
C VAL A 764 3.73 8.58 37.41
N ALA A 765 3.47 9.85 37.06
CA ALA A 765 4.49 10.89 37.07
C ALA A 765 5.12 11.13 38.46
N VAL A 766 4.43 10.78 39.55
CA VAL A 766 4.97 10.85 40.93
C VAL A 766 6.20 9.93 41.10
N GLU A 767 6.28 8.84 40.35
CA GLU A 767 7.41 7.90 40.40
C GLU A 767 8.75 8.54 39.96
N GLN A 768 8.70 9.69 39.28
CA GLN A 768 9.90 10.45 38.88
C GLN A 768 10.54 11.21 40.06
N LEU A 769 9.81 11.47 41.15
CA LEU A 769 10.30 12.29 42.27
C LEU A 769 11.63 11.79 42.87
N PRO A 770 11.81 10.50 43.21
CA PRO A 770 13.00 10.04 43.94
C PRO A 770 14.32 10.13 43.15
N ASP A 771 14.28 10.35 41.84
CA ASP A 771 15.45 10.29 40.95
C ASP A 771 16.29 11.59 40.96
N HIS A 772 15.88 12.61 41.72
CA HIS A 772 16.51 13.93 41.69
C HIS A 772 17.20 14.30 43.02
N ASP A 773 18.41 14.86 42.93
CA ASP A 773 19.24 15.27 44.07
C ASP A 773 18.68 16.49 44.84
N TRP A 774 17.77 17.24 44.22
CA TRP A 774 17.07 18.40 44.80
C TRP A 774 15.65 18.09 45.28
N VAL A 775 15.17 16.84 45.15
CA VAL A 775 13.77 16.48 45.48
C VAL A 775 13.39 16.79 46.93
N ASP A 776 14.34 16.75 47.87
CA ASP A 776 14.12 17.07 49.28
C ASP A 776 13.62 18.51 49.52
N GLN A 777 13.76 19.40 48.51
CA GLN A 777 13.24 20.77 48.52
C GLN A 777 11.82 20.88 47.96
N LEU A 778 11.33 19.85 47.26
CA LEU A 778 9.97 19.76 46.73
C LEU A 778 9.08 18.98 47.71
N ILE A 779 8.07 19.64 48.27
CA ILE A 779 7.14 18.99 49.21
C ILE A 779 6.03 18.29 48.43
N ASP A 780 6.00 16.96 48.48
CA ASP A 780 4.93 16.18 47.84
C ASP A 780 3.64 16.19 48.66
N LEU A 781 2.60 16.83 48.11
CA LEU A 781 1.24 16.79 48.64
C LEU A 781 0.36 15.81 47.85
N GLY A 782 0.62 15.68 46.56
CA GLY A 782 -0.19 14.95 45.59
C GLY A 782 -0.39 13.48 45.91
N SER A 783 0.66 12.81 46.42
CA SER A 783 0.58 11.41 46.86
C SER A 783 -0.43 11.17 47.98
N GLY A 784 -0.74 12.19 48.77
CA GLY A 784 -1.71 12.11 49.87
C GLY A 784 -3.16 12.40 49.47
N PHE A 785 -3.42 12.82 48.22
CA PHE A 785 -4.76 13.24 47.80
C PHE A 785 -5.66 12.05 47.46
N ASN A 786 -6.81 11.97 48.12
CA ASN A 786 -7.83 10.97 47.82
C ASN A 786 -8.61 11.36 46.56
N ASP A 787 -9.00 12.63 46.45
CA ASP A 787 -9.83 13.16 45.37
C ASP A 787 -9.52 14.65 45.08
N PHE A 788 -10.30 15.28 44.19
CA PHE A 788 -10.07 16.67 43.81
C PHE A 788 -10.38 17.70 44.91
N ALA A 789 -11.10 17.34 45.98
CA ALA A 789 -11.31 18.25 47.10
C ALA A 789 -10.03 18.41 47.94
N ASP A 790 -9.22 17.34 48.07
CA ASP A 790 -7.89 17.45 48.70
C ASP A 790 -6.96 18.35 47.86
N THR A 791 -6.99 18.18 46.53
CA THR A 791 -6.27 19.05 45.60
C THR A 791 -6.73 20.51 45.71
N ALA A 792 -8.04 20.77 45.75
CA ALA A 792 -8.61 22.10 45.90
C ALA A 792 -8.20 22.77 47.22
N ALA A 793 -8.24 22.02 48.33
CA ALA A 793 -7.81 22.50 49.63
C ALA A 793 -6.33 22.89 49.65
N ALA A 794 -5.46 22.10 49.00
CA ALA A 794 -4.05 22.42 48.86
C ALA A 794 -3.83 23.68 48.01
N MET A 795 -4.51 23.80 46.87
CA MET A 795 -4.40 24.97 45.97
C MET A 795 -4.72 26.29 46.67
N GLN A 796 -5.76 26.31 47.52
CA GLN A 796 -6.15 27.52 48.24
C GLN A 796 -5.16 27.95 49.33
N ALA A 797 -4.24 27.07 49.75
CA ALA A 797 -3.19 27.40 50.70
C ALA A 797 -1.89 27.93 50.04
N LEU A 798 -1.86 27.93 48.70
CA LEU A 798 -0.71 28.30 47.88
C LEU A 798 -0.94 29.67 47.21
N ASP A 799 0.15 30.33 46.85
CA ASP A 799 0.10 31.66 46.24
C ASP A 799 -0.06 31.59 44.72
N ILE A 800 0.59 30.63 44.07
CA ILE A 800 0.56 30.43 42.61
C ILE A 800 0.50 28.93 42.29
N ILE A 801 -0.32 28.56 41.31
CA ILE A 801 -0.35 27.22 40.73
C ILE A 801 0.29 27.27 39.34
N ILE A 802 1.33 26.49 39.09
CA ILE A 802 1.97 26.35 37.77
C ILE A 802 1.70 24.95 37.24
N THR A 803 1.06 24.83 36.08
CA THR A 803 0.67 23.52 35.57
C THR A 803 0.69 23.46 34.05
N THR A 804 0.93 22.28 33.48
CA THR A 804 0.58 22.01 32.08
C THR A 804 -0.95 21.91 31.90
N ASP A 805 -1.42 21.81 30.66
CA ASP A 805 -2.85 21.69 30.34
C ASP A 805 -3.46 20.38 30.89
N THR A 806 -3.97 20.42 32.12
CA THR A 806 -4.48 19.27 32.89
C THR A 806 -5.76 19.62 33.65
N SER A 807 -6.39 18.65 34.32
CA SER A 807 -7.52 18.90 35.22
C SER A 807 -7.17 19.85 36.39
N VAL A 808 -5.89 19.91 36.79
CA VAL A 808 -5.39 20.85 37.80
C VAL A 808 -5.55 22.29 37.32
N ALA A 809 -5.31 22.56 36.03
CA ALA A 809 -5.49 23.87 35.43
C ALA A 809 -6.95 24.35 35.53
N HIS A 810 -7.89 23.47 35.18
CA HIS A 810 -9.33 23.77 35.25
C HIS A 810 -9.81 23.93 36.69
N LEU A 811 -9.33 23.12 37.63
CA LEU A 811 -9.70 23.24 39.04
C LEU A 811 -9.17 24.54 39.66
N ALA A 812 -7.90 24.87 39.45
CA ALA A 812 -7.31 26.11 39.96
C ALA A 812 -7.99 27.34 39.34
N GLY A 813 -8.28 27.28 38.04
CA GLY A 813 -9.12 28.24 37.33
C GLY A 813 -10.51 28.42 37.98
N ALA A 814 -11.19 27.31 38.27
CA ALA A 814 -12.54 27.30 38.86
C ALA A 814 -12.60 27.83 40.31
N LEU A 815 -11.53 27.63 41.08
CA LEU A 815 -11.36 28.10 42.45
C LEU A 815 -10.96 29.58 42.54
N GLY A 816 -10.51 30.17 41.42
CA GLY A 816 -9.99 31.53 41.40
C GLY A 816 -8.55 31.67 41.91
N CYS A 817 -7.79 30.58 42.01
CA CYS A 817 -6.38 30.59 42.41
C CYS A 817 -5.52 31.26 41.32
N GLU A 818 -4.53 32.09 41.67
CA GLU A 818 -3.59 32.61 40.66
C GLU A 818 -2.88 31.42 39.98
N THR A 819 -3.06 31.29 38.66
CA THR A 819 -2.69 30.08 37.93
C THR A 819 -1.92 30.41 36.66
N TRP A 820 -0.80 29.74 36.44
CA TRP A 820 0.02 29.88 35.25
C TRP A 820 0.04 28.55 34.50
N ILE A 821 -0.40 28.57 33.25
CA ILE A 821 -0.51 27.36 32.43
C ILE A 821 0.60 27.33 31.38
N LEU A 822 1.31 26.21 31.33
CA LEU A 822 2.34 25.92 30.35
C LEU A 822 1.70 25.19 29.16
N LEU A 823 1.80 25.76 27.97
CA LEU A 823 1.14 25.28 26.76
C LEU A 823 2.15 24.88 25.70
N SER A 824 1.88 23.76 25.03
CA SER A 824 2.53 23.32 23.80
C SER A 824 2.27 24.29 22.64
N THR A 825 3.01 24.13 21.56
CA THR A 825 2.84 24.91 20.31
C THR A 825 1.44 24.80 19.73
N VAL A 826 0.88 23.59 19.73
CA VAL A 826 -0.54 23.33 19.42
C VAL A 826 -1.27 23.07 20.73
N PRO A 827 -1.97 24.07 21.30
CA PRO A 827 -2.70 23.91 22.55
C PRO A 827 -4.09 23.30 22.33
N ASP A 828 -4.72 22.81 23.39
CA ASP A 828 -6.16 22.53 23.38
C ASP A 828 -6.96 23.79 23.01
N TRP A 829 -8.10 23.60 22.32
CA TRP A 829 -8.94 24.68 21.79
C TRP A 829 -9.39 25.67 22.86
N ARG A 830 -9.48 25.26 24.13
CA ARG A 830 -9.85 26.13 25.26
C ARG A 830 -8.87 27.28 25.43
N TRP A 831 -7.61 27.10 25.05
CA TRP A 831 -6.58 28.12 25.28
C TRP A 831 -6.39 29.06 24.11
N LEU A 832 -7.10 28.89 22.99
CA LEU A 832 -6.92 29.64 21.74
C LEU A 832 -5.49 29.55 21.17
N LYS A 833 -5.31 30.01 19.93
CA LYS A 833 -4.00 30.01 19.24
C LYS A 833 -2.99 31.00 19.83
N THR A 834 -3.47 32.13 20.36
CA THR A 834 -2.62 33.28 20.72
C THR A 834 -3.07 33.95 22.02
N GLY A 835 -2.17 34.71 22.64
CA GLY A 835 -2.45 35.55 23.80
C GLY A 835 -2.01 34.93 25.12
N GLU A 836 -1.79 35.77 26.13
CA GLU A 836 -1.22 35.39 27.44
C GLU A 836 -2.27 35.25 28.55
N SER A 837 -3.56 35.42 28.24
CA SER A 837 -4.65 35.34 29.21
C SER A 837 -5.71 34.33 28.77
N SER A 838 -6.39 33.73 29.73
CA SER A 838 -7.50 32.83 29.45
C SER A 838 -8.81 33.59 29.33
N ILE A 839 -9.61 33.23 28.32
CA ILE A 839 -11.00 33.69 28.18
C ILE A 839 -11.96 32.97 29.14
N TRP A 840 -11.51 31.88 29.77
CA TRP A 840 -12.30 31.01 30.65
C TRP A 840 -12.11 31.35 32.13
N TYR A 841 -10.90 31.78 32.47
CA TYR A 841 -10.44 32.01 33.84
C TYR A 841 -9.67 33.33 33.94
N PRO A 842 -10.17 34.35 34.66
CA PRO A 842 -9.53 35.67 34.73
C PRO A 842 -8.23 35.64 35.55
N ASN A 843 -8.09 34.64 36.41
CA ASN A 843 -6.93 34.34 37.27
C ASN A 843 -5.84 33.52 36.57
N VAL A 844 -5.99 33.23 35.27
CA VAL A 844 -5.04 32.41 34.52
C VAL A 844 -4.16 33.24 33.59
N ARG A 845 -2.84 33.06 33.72
CA ARG A 845 -1.81 33.50 32.76
C ARG A 845 -1.32 32.30 31.94
N LEU A 846 -1.10 32.50 30.65
CA LEU A 846 -0.67 31.46 29.71
C LEU A 846 0.78 31.71 29.27
N PHE A 847 1.61 30.67 29.34
CA PHE A 847 2.98 30.63 28.84
C PHE A 847 3.05 29.58 27.73
N ARG A 848 3.47 29.98 26.53
CA ARG A 848 3.35 29.16 25.32
C ARG A 848 4.71 28.85 24.72
N GLN A 849 4.87 27.61 24.28
CA GLN A 849 5.97 27.26 23.40
C GLN A 849 5.88 28.04 22.08
N THR A 850 7.05 28.46 21.59
CA THR A 850 7.19 29.06 20.25
C THR A 850 7.61 28.02 19.21
N ASN A 851 8.46 27.07 19.62
CA ASN A 851 8.87 25.92 18.83
C ASN A 851 8.49 24.65 19.57
N GLU A 852 8.19 23.60 18.82
CA GLU A 852 7.80 22.32 19.38
C GLU A 852 8.92 21.75 20.25
N GLY A 853 8.58 21.30 21.45
CA GLY A 853 9.52 20.73 22.41
C GLY A 853 10.38 21.76 23.16
N ASP A 854 10.34 23.05 22.81
CA ASP A 854 11.10 24.11 23.48
C ASP A 854 10.44 24.52 24.81
N TRP A 855 10.49 23.61 25.79
CA TRP A 855 10.07 23.90 27.15
C TRP A 855 11.04 24.81 27.91
N ASP A 856 12.31 24.90 27.48
CA ASP A 856 13.32 25.75 28.11
C ASP A 856 12.95 27.23 28.03
N SER A 857 12.54 27.71 26.85
CA SER A 857 12.14 29.11 26.69
C SER A 857 10.88 29.45 27.51
N VAL A 858 9.93 28.52 27.58
CA VAL A 858 8.72 28.64 28.41
C VAL A 858 9.10 28.77 29.89
N MET A 859 9.97 27.88 30.38
CA MET A 859 10.37 27.88 31.79
C MET A 859 11.26 29.07 32.14
N GLN A 860 12.06 29.57 31.21
CA GLN A 860 12.78 30.83 31.40
C GLN A 860 11.82 32.02 31.57
N ALA A 861 10.73 32.08 30.79
CA ALA A 861 9.72 33.13 30.94
C ALA A 861 8.96 33.01 32.28
N VAL A 862 8.64 31.78 32.70
CA VAL A 862 8.06 31.50 34.03
C VAL A 862 9.00 31.97 35.14
N TYR A 863 10.28 31.59 35.07
CA TYR A 863 11.27 31.99 36.06
C TYR A 863 11.40 33.51 36.17
N THR A 864 11.47 34.22 35.04
CA THR A 864 11.49 35.69 35.03
C THR A 864 10.25 36.28 35.70
N ALA A 865 9.06 35.72 35.42
CA ALA A 865 7.82 36.16 36.06
C ALA A 865 7.81 35.91 37.58
N ILE A 866 8.42 34.82 38.06
CA ILE A 866 8.59 34.56 39.50
C ILE A 866 9.52 35.60 40.13
N GLN A 867 10.65 35.91 39.50
CA GLN A 867 11.58 36.92 40.02
C GLN A 867 10.92 38.30 40.13
N GLU A 868 10.12 38.69 39.13
CA GLU A 868 9.33 39.92 39.19
C GLU A 868 8.30 39.92 40.32
N ARG A 869 7.70 38.76 40.62
CA ARG A 869 6.74 38.60 41.71
C ARG A 869 7.41 38.66 43.09
N ILE A 870 8.60 38.09 43.24
CA ILE A 870 9.38 38.15 44.48
C ILE A 870 9.86 39.57 44.77
N TYR A 871 10.18 40.34 43.72
CA TYR A 871 10.67 41.72 43.86
C TYR A 871 9.56 42.71 44.26
N ARG A 872 8.31 42.45 43.90
CA ARG A 872 7.14 43.28 44.25
C ARG A 872 6.64 42.97 45.65
#